data_AF-Q73QT1-F1
#
_entry.id   AF-Q73QT1-F1
#
_cell.length_a   1.000
_cell.length_b   1.000
_cell.length_c   1.000
_cell.angle_alpha   90.00
_cell.angle_beta   90.00
_cell.angle_gamma   90.00
#
_symmetry.space_group_name_H-M   'P 1'
#
loop_
_entity.id
_entity.type
_entity.pdbx_description
1 polymer ?
#
loop_
_entity_poly.entity_id
_entity_poly.type
_entity_poly.pdbx_seq_one_letter_code
_entity_poly.pdbx_strand_id
1 'polypeptide(L)'
;MIKRQKLIGFAAIAAFFLLLSCKNNLLTKTEKEKSGEIPVKNIILSPNKSEFSLEKNTAQTITVKIIPEKATNKALIYSSKHGDIASIDNTGLITAKKEGRTIITIEASNGVKKTIDVIVTPEPIPVTNIEFEEEPPAFLFIGDVYIFKAKAKPDEATNRKLEYTTMTSDVISVTNTELGTMKATKEGNAAITIRSASTPSVAKTVTIEIKKKPQIKYEEKQAVMPESAAGTYTFEVQTIDGKLDYEPYFTSSTLPWITGAPTISSRTDPNKDVISFTCLKNKTVWNRRAYIKFKDKKTGQYIKGADGKADLTVNIIQKKNENPVVHYKWVDGIGAPTENQKIKMKIKNNGIETEDYFTDPFVFKWKETADTKFYNVRKLDKLYVQGQFPSNYFVINGIRNEQIQGRDISQCWAKTASNMLHWWFEQNKDYIEQYKQKAAIEEWKRPLYKHDYIRGLQDEDEGKKSNIANIFRAYSHNNARGGYIEDGLTWYLYKRDGQKNLGSIYPGLFNDVFAHDTSPINIERCETKKEFEQLMNKTLDNKRAIGIFWQGSKGNRPYQHAVTCWGAAYDEDNNIICLYIAESNLPEAVLYPFGVRYKGNIYEEAEKNRTYMFNYALSKPENIYIDGLTTLDKGEDQWKKWLEAHQ
;
A
#
# COMPACT_ATOMS: atom_id res chain seq x y z
N MET A 1 -48.89 35.17 -9.78
CA MET A 1 -50.17 35.84 -9.50
C MET A 1 -49.88 37.27 -9.05
N ILE A 2 -50.29 38.31 -9.81
CA ILE A 2 -50.19 39.75 -9.44
C ILE A 2 -48.71 40.25 -9.29
N LYS A 3 -48.26 41.41 -9.81
CA LYS A 3 -48.81 42.48 -10.67
C LYS A 3 -47.68 42.94 -11.61
N ARG A 4 -47.99 43.46 -12.81
CA ARG A 4 -46.98 44.03 -13.73
C ARG A 4 -47.58 45.23 -14.48
N GLN A 5 -47.02 46.42 -14.34
CA GLN A 5 -47.17 47.52 -15.30
C GLN A 5 -45.84 48.28 -15.40
N LYS A 6 -45.50 48.70 -16.63
CA LYS A 6 -44.39 49.58 -17.00
C LYS A 6 -44.93 50.59 -18.02
N LEU A 7 -44.49 51.84 -17.95
CA LEU A 7 -44.40 52.87 -18.99
C LEU A 7 -43.36 53.88 -18.41
N ILE A 8 -42.24 54.28 -19.05
CA ILE A 8 -42.07 55.03 -20.32
C ILE A 8 -42.73 56.43 -20.21
N GLY A 9 -42.05 57.57 -20.44
CA GLY A 9 -40.62 57.84 -20.77
C GLY A 9 -40.42 59.30 -21.22
N PHE A 10 -39.18 59.72 -21.58
CA PHE A 10 -38.78 61.07 -22.09
C PHE A 10 -38.94 62.23 -21.07
N ALA A 11 -38.31 63.42 -21.16
CA ALA A 11 -37.13 63.99 -21.86
C ALA A 11 -36.64 65.19 -20.98
N ALA A 12 -35.36 65.46 -20.69
CA ALA A 12 -34.20 65.83 -21.53
C ALA A 12 -34.14 67.32 -21.98
N ILE A 13 -33.04 68.02 -21.61
CA ILE A 13 -32.48 69.27 -22.20
C ILE A 13 -33.27 70.59 -21.90
N ALA A 14 -32.71 71.82 -21.84
CA ALA A 14 -31.42 72.37 -21.32
C ALA A 14 -31.46 73.94 -21.35
N ALA A 15 -30.37 74.59 -20.91
CA ALA A 15 -29.90 75.93 -21.33
C ALA A 15 -30.68 77.23 -20.98
N PHE A 16 -30.18 77.92 -19.94
CA PHE A 16 -29.53 79.25 -20.01
C PHE A 16 -30.18 80.46 -20.74
N PHE A 17 -30.48 81.50 -19.92
CA PHE A 17 -30.13 82.93 -20.07
C PHE A 17 -30.99 83.98 -20.84
N LEU A 18 -31.11 85.14 -20.16
CA LEU A 18 -31.16 86.55 -20.63
C LEU A 18 -32.41 87.20 -21.26
N LEU A 19 -33.11 87.97 -20.39
CA LEU A 19 -33.38 89.42 -20.48
C LEU A 19 -34.53 90.03 -21.33
N LEU A 20 -34.95 91.23 -20.86
CA LEU A 20 -35.67 92.33 -21.55
C LEU A 20 -37.15 92.06 -21.92
N SER A 21 -38.10 93.03 -21.90
CA SER A 21 -38.17 94.46 -21.47
C SER A 21 -39.69 94.83 -21.30
N CYS A 22 -40.22 96.06 -21.11
CA CYS A 22 -39.73 97.46 -21.03
C CYS A 22 -40.80 98.38 -20.37
N LYS A 23 -40.40 99.42 -19.59
CA LYS A 23 -41.18 100.65 -19.25
C LYS A 23 -42.47 100.44 -18.39
N ASN A 24 -42.96 101.37 -17.55
CA ASN A 24 -42.53 102.70 -17.06
C ASN A 24 -43.18 102.92 -15.64
N ASN A 25 -43.13 104.04 -14.90
CA ASN A 25 -42.74 105.43 -15.20
C ASN A 25 -42.08 106.15 -13.98
N LEU A 26 -41.90 107.47 -14.10
CA LEU A 26 -41.34 108.46 -13.16
C LEU A 26 -42.28 108.92 -12.00
N LEU A 27 -41.69 109.13 -10.82
CA LEU A 27 -41.81 110.27 -9.83
C LEU A 27 -43.22 110.79 -9.39
N THR A 28 -43.44 111.37 -8.19
CA THR A 28 -42.59 112.07 -7.20
C THR A 28 -42.92 111.74 -5.72
N LYS A 29 -42.01 112.15 -4.80
CA LYS A 29 -42.13 112.63 -3.40
C LYS A 29 -43.53 112.66 -2.68
N THR A 30 -43.64 112.52 -1.35
CA THR A 30 -42.70 112.98 -0.29
C THR A 30 -42.83 112.26 1.08
N GLU A 31 -41.68 112.03 1.73
CA GLU A 31 -41.37 112.23 3.17
C GLU A 31 -41.81 111.32 4.36
N LYS A 32 -40.89 111.29 5.34
CA LYS A 32 -40.94 110.86 6.77
C LYS A 32 -40.93 109.35 7.11
N GLU A 33 -40.13 108.88 8.09
CA GLU A 33 -38.92 109.45 8.73
C GLU A 33 -38.07 108.36 9.43
N LYS A 34 -36.77 108.63 9.64
CA LYS A 34 -35.83 108.05 10.64
C LYS A 34 -36.02 106.60 11.13
N SER A 35 -35.18 105.68 10.65
CA SER A 35 -34.41 104.76 11.53
C SER A 35 -33.14 104.28 10.84
N GLY A 36 -32.03 104.14 11.57
CA GLY A 36 -30.68 103.82 11.04
C GLY A 36 -30.24 102.38 11.32
N GLU A 37 -31.11 101.40 11.07
CA GLU A 37 -30.90 100.01 11.51
C GLU A 37 -30.18 99.14 10.46
N ILE A 38 -29.18 98.37 10.90
CA ILE A 38 -28.45 97.39 10.07
C ILE A 38 -28.89 95.98 10.48
N PRO A 39 -29.70 95.27 9.68
CA PRO A 39 -30.22 93.95 10.04
C PRO A 39 -29.18 92.84 9.93
N VAL A 40 -29.31 91.81 10.78
CA VAL A 40 -28.61 90.53 10.63
C VAL A 40 -29.08 89.83 9.34
N LYS A 41 -28.16 89.21 8.61
CA LYS A 41 -28.42 88.49 7.35
C LYS A 41 -28.12 86.99 7.42
N ASN A 42 -27.19 86.55 8.28
CA ASN A 42 -26.84 85.14 8.43
C ASN A 42 -26.28 84.85 9.84
N ILE A 43 -26.38 83.59 10.25
CA ILE A 43 -25.86 83.02 11.51
C ILE A 43 -24.94 81.85 11.17
N ILE A 44 -23.67 81.97 11.55
CA ILE A 44 -22.61 80.96 11.34
C ILE A 44 -22.30 80.29 12.68
N LEU A 45 -22.07 78.98 12.67
CA LEU A 45 -21.75 78.17 13.84
C LEU A 45 -20.32 77.64 13.76
N SER A 46 -19.64 77.55 14.90
CA SER A 46 -18.37 76.85 15.07
C SER A 46 -18.47 75.86 16.24
N PRO A 47 -18.22 74.55 16.04
CA PRO A 47 -18.00 73.89 14.75
C PRO A 47 -19.26 73.94 13.86
N ASN A 48 -19.06 74.08 12.54
CA ASN A 48 -20.15 74.20 11.57
C ASN A 48 -20.77 72.83 11.25
N LYS A 49 -21.52 72.27 12.22
CA LYS A 49 -22.31 71.04 12.07
C LYS A 49 -23.80 71.35 12.14
N SER A 50 -24.60 70.59 11.40
CA SER A 50 -26.06 70.56 11.52
C SER A 50 -26.57 69.54 12.54
N GLU A 51 -25.71 68.63 13.01
CA GLU A 51 -26.06 67.61 14.00
C GLU A 51 -24.92 67.37 15.00
N PHE A 52 -25.28 67.09 16.26
CA PHE A 52 -24.40 66.54 17.29
C PHE A 52 -25.05 65.29 17.91
N SER A 53 -24.24 64.27 18.17
CA SER A 53 -24.59 63.16 19.07
C SER A 53 -23.82 63.37 20.37
N LEU A 54 -24.52 63.36 21.51
CA LEU A 54 -23.97 63.59 22.84
C LEU A 54 -24.39 62.46 23.78
N GLU A 55 -23.48 62.02 24.64
CA GLU A 55 -23.84 61.08 25.70
C GLU A 55 -24.61 61.80 26.80
N LYS A 56 -25.55 61.11 27.45
CA LYS A 56 -26.32 61.62 28.59
C LYS A 56 -25.40 62.22 29.65
N ASN A 57 -25.83 63.34 30.25
CA ASN A 57 -25.07 64.13 31.22
C ASN A 57 -23.82 64.85 30.68
N THR A 58 -23.45 64.69 29.40
CA THR A 58 -22.34 65.45 28.80
C THR A 58 -22.78 66.81 28.26
N ALA A 59 -21.81 67.66 27.89
CA ALA A 59 -22.07 68.97 27.30
C ALA A 59 -21.08 69.33 26.19
N GLN A 60 -21.53 70.16 25.24
CA GLN A 60 -20.79 70.59 24.05
C GLN A 60 -21.04 72.08 23.81
N THR A 61 -19.99 72.88 23.81
CA THR A 61 -20.08 74.31 23.47
C THR A 61 -20.08 74.53 21.96
N ILE A 62 -20.87 75.51 21.49
CA ILE A 62 -20.79 76.07 20.14
C ILE A 62 -20.52 77.59 20.22
N THR A 63 -19.75 78.14 19.28
CA THR A 63 -19.62 79.59 19.10
C THR A 63 -20.53 80.04 17.95
N VAL A 64 -21.23 81.15 18.13
CA VAL A 64 -22.13 81.72 17.11
C VAL A 64 -21.60 83.07 16.61
N LYS A 65 -21.54 83.25 15.29
CA LYS A 65 -21.17 84.53 14.64
C LYS A 65 -22.29 85.02 13.71
N ILE A 66 -22.76 86.24 13.97
CA ILE A 66 -23.72 86.96 13.11
C ILE A 66 -23.00 87.71 11.98
N ILE A 67 -23.64 87.78 10.81
CA ILE A 67 -23.18 88.51 9.63
C ILE A 67 -24.31 89.43 9.14
N PRO A 68 -24.08 90.72 8.83
CA PRO A 68 -22.83 91.45 9.00
C PRO A 68 -22.49 91.69 10.49
N GLU A 69 -21.20 91.73 10.81
CA GLU A 69 -20.72 91.94 12.18
C GLU A 69 -21.03 93.35 12.74
N LYS A 70 -21.38 94.30 11.85
CA LYS A 70 -21.88 95.64 12.18
C LYS A 70 -23.41 95.73 12.26
N ALA A 71 -24.13 94.61 12.40
CA ALA A 71 -25.57 94.64 12.70
C ALA A 71 -25.83 95.43 13.99
N THR A 72 -26.84 96.30 13.99
CA THR A 72 -27.14 97.24 15.08
C THR A 72 -27.82 96.56 16.27
N ASN A 73 -28.65 95.55 16.01
CA ASN A 73 -29.11 94.63 17.02
C ASN A 73 -28.37 93.30 16.88
N LYS A 74 -27.79 92.81 17.98
CA LYS A 74 -26.98 91.59 18.04
C LYS A 74 -27.57 90.52 18.95
N ALA A 75 -28.77 90.74 19.48
CA ALA A 75 -29.42 89.79 20.38
C ALA A 75 -29.73 88.47 19.64
N LEU A 76 -29.34 87.36 20.28
CA LEU A 76 -29.65 86.00 19.85
C LEU A 76 -30.51 85.33 20.91
N ILE A 77 -31.63 84.75 20.47
CA ILE A 77 -32.50 83.91 21.27
C ILE A 77 -32.08 82.46 21.04
N TYR A 78 -31.73 81.77 22.12
CA TYR A 78 -31.37 80.36 22.12
C TYR A 78 -32.55 79.54 22.66
N SER A 79 -32.92 78.47 21.96
CA SER A 79 -34.07 77.63 22.33
C SER A 79 -33.83 76.17 21.97
N SER A 80 -34.46 75.25 22.70
CA SER A 80 -34.51 73.82 22.36
C SER A 80 -35.97 73.38 22.32
N LYS A 81 -36.34 72.64 21.27
CA LYS A 81 -37.71 72.11 21.09
C LYS A 81 -38.13 71.19 22.25
N HIS A 82 -37.18 70.42 22.79
CA HIS A 82 -37.34 69.52 23.92
C HIS A 82 -36.16 69.73 24.89
N GLY A 83 -36.30 70.73 25.77
CA GLY A 83 -35.28 71.14 26.75
C GLY A 83 -35.01 70.14 27.87
N ASP A 84 -35.83 69.09 27.98
CA ASP A 84 -35.64 67.91 28.83
C ASP A 84 -34.72 66.87 28.20
N ILE A 85 -34.65 66.79 26.86
CA ILE A 85 -33.70 65.95 26.10
C ILE A 85 -32.32 66.60 26.12
N ALA A 86 -32.22 67.81 25.57
CA ALA A 86 -31.03 68.65 25.68
C ALA A 86 -31.40 70.13 25.67
N SER A 87 -30.68 70.97 26.42
CA SER A 87 -30.87 72.42 26.45
C SER A 87 -29.62 73.16 25.99
N ILE A 88 -29.79 74.39 25.50
CA ILE A 88 -28.71 75.34 25.23
C ILE A 88 -28.86 76.55 26.15
N ASP A 89 -27.75 77.10 26.65
CA ASP A 89 -27.72 78.37 27.37
C ASP A 89 -27.45 79.58 26.44
N ASN A 90 -27.36 80.79 27.01
CA ASN A 90 -27.07 82.02 26.26
C ASN A 90 -25.58 82.18 25.87
N THR A 91 -24.69 81.31 26.33
CA THR A 91 -23.26 81.28 25.95
C THR A 91 -22.99 80.36 24.76
N GLY A 92 -23.91 79.42 24.49
CA GLY A 92 -23.77 78.38 23.47
C GLY A 92 -23.40 77.00 24.04
N LEU A 93 -23.51 76.78 25.35
CA LEU A 93 -23.30 75.47 25.95
C LEU A 93 -24.55 74.60 25.77
N ILE A 94 -24.42 73.51 25.00
CA ILE A 94 -25.46 72.47 24.86
C ILE A 94 -25.23 71.42 25.94
N THR A 95 -26.22 71.16 26.80
CA THR A 95 -26.19 70.10 27.83
C THR A 95 -27.18 68.99 27.49
N ALA A 96 -26.70 67.76 27.40
CA ALA A 96 -27.49 66.55 27.20
C ALA A 96 -28.00 65.99 28.54
N LYS A 97 -29.29 65.65 28.62
CA LYS A 97 -29.96 65.29 29.89
C LYS A 97 -30.71 63.96 29.84
N LYS A 98 -31.40 63.69 28.74
CA LYS A 98 -32.29 62.53 28.59
C LYS A 98 -32.24 62.04 27.15
N GLU A 99 -32.26 60.72 27.00
CA GLU A 99 -32.19 60.04 25.72
C GLU A 99 -33.33 60.45 24.77
N GLY A 100 -32.99 60.63 23.49
CA GLY A 100 -33.93 61.07 22.45
C GLY A 100 -33.28 62.03 21.45
N ARG A 101 -34.12 62.73 20.66
CA ARG A 101 -33.66 63.72 19.66
C ARG A 101 -34.43 65.03 19.84
N THR A 102 -33.71 66.14 19.92
CA THR A 102 -34.27 67.51 19.97
C THR A 102 -33.67 68.37 18.86
N ILE A 103 -34.30 69.51 18.59
CA ILE A 103 -33.79 70.52 17.67
C ILE A 103 -33.54 71.79 18.46
N ILE A 104 -32.31 72.29 18.41
CA ILE A 104 -31.90 73.56 18.97
C ILE A 104 -32.00 74.63 17.89
N THR A 105 -32.64 75.76 18.22
CA THR A 105 -32.85 76.89 17.31
C THR A 105 -32.24 78.15 17.90
N ILE A 106 -31.42 78.82 17.08
CA ILE A 106 -30.70 80.05 17.39
C ILE A 106 -31.25 81.12 16.45
N GLU A 107 -31.83 82.19 17.00
CA GLU A 107 -32.61 83.18 16.26
C GLU A 107 -32.17 84.61 16.58
N ALA A 108 -31.87 85.39 15.54
CA ALA A 108 -31.65 86.83 15.68
C ALA A 108 -32.97 87.58 15.80
N SER A 109 -32.94 88.76 16.43
CA SER A 109 -34.12 89.60 16.70
C SER A 109 -34.96 90.00 15.47
N ASN A 110 -34.43 89.83 14.25
CA ASN A 110 -35.12 90.08 12.98
C ASN A 110 -35.59 88.80 12.26
N GLY A 111 -35.65 87.65 12.96
CA GLY A 111 -36.21 86.39 12.45
C GLY A 111 -35.26 85.51 11.63
N VAL A 112 -33.97 85.88 11.50
CA VAL A 112 -32.95 84.99 10.90
C VAL A 112 -32.67 83.84 11.87
N LYS A 113 -32.88 82.59 11.46
CA LYS A 113 -32.73 81.39 12.29
C LYS A 113 -31.63 80.45 11.79
N LYS A 114 -31.04 79.69 12.71
CA LYS A 114 -30.16 78.55 12.45
C LYS A 114 -30.56 77.39 13.38
N THR A 115 -30.64 76.18 12.83
CA THR A 115 -31.05 74.98 13.56
C THR A 115 -29.91 73.96 13.67
N ILE A 116 -29.97 73.14 14.73
CA ILE A 116 -29.04 72.06 15.05
C ILE A 116 -29.85 70.87 15.57
N ASP A 117 -29.73 69.70 14.96
CA ASP A 117 -30.25 68.45 15.53
C ASP A 117 -29.32 67.98 16.65
N VAL A 118 -29.88 67.58 17.79
CA VAL A 118 -29.12 66.97 18.89
C VAL A 118 -29.73 65.63 19.24
N ILE A 119 -28.94 64.57 19.06
CA ILE A 119 -29.24 63.21 19.52
C ILE A 119 -28.56 63.03 20.87
N VAL A 120 -29.30 62.55 21.87
CA VAL A 120 -28.77 62.15 23.17
C VAL A 120 -28.83 60.63 23.29
N THR A 121 -27.66 60.01 23.46
CA THR A 121 -27.51 58.56 23.65
C THR A 121 -27.45 58.20 25.13
N PRO A 122 -27.78 56.96 25.52
CA PRO A 122 -27.57 56.49 26.90
C PRO A 122 -26.10 56.57 27.30
N GLU A 123 -25.86 56.55 28.61
CA GLU A 123 -24.52 56.43 29.20
C GLU A 123 -23.94 55.04 28.88
N PRO A 124 -22.69 54.91 28.40
CA PRO A 124 -22.12 53.61 28.05
C PRO A 124 -21.95 52.70 29.27
N ILE A 125 -22.51 51.48 29.21
CA ILE A 125 -22.27 50.44 30.22
C ILE A 125 -20.88 49.84 29.95
N PRO A 126 -19.90 49.98 30.87
CA PRO A 126 -18.53 49.50 30.67
C PRO A 126 -18.44 47.98 30.86
N VAL A 127 -17.41 47.37 30.28
CA VAL A 127 -17.03 45.98 30.60
C VAL A 127 -16.28 46.00 31.93
N THR A 128 -16.69 45.15 32.87
CA THR A 128 -16.10 45.06 34.23
C THR A 128 -15.37 43.75 34.48
N ASN A 129 -15.67 42.68 33.74
CA ASN A 129 -15.03 41.38 33.87
C ASN A 129 -14.93 40.65 32.51
N ILE A 130 -14.05 39.65 32.43
CA ILE A 130 -13.95 38.70 31.32
C ILE A 130 -14.12 37.29 31.88
N GLU A 131 -15.02 36.52 31.29
CA GLU A 131 -15.37 35.16 31.69
C GLU A 131 -15.02 34.18 30.56
N PHE A 132 -14.60 32.95 30.89
CA PHE A 132 -14.42 31.88 29.91
C PHE A 132 -15.61 30.93 30.00
N GLU A 133 -16.13 30.47 28.85
CA GLU A 133 -17.20 29.47 28.81
C GLU A 133 -16.70 28.07 29.24
N GLU A 134 -15.43 27.80 28.94
CA GLU A 134 -14.69 26.57 29.23
C GLU A 134 -13.27 26.98 29.65
N GLU A 135 -12.73 26.39 30.71
CA GLU A 135 -11.37 26.72 31.16
C GLU A 135 -10.32 26.35 30.08
N PRO A 136 -9.38 27.26 29.74
CA PRO A 136 -8.37 27.00 28.72
C PRO A 136 -7.47 25.79 29.06
N PRO A 137 -7.03 25.01 28.05
CA PRO A 137 -6.17 23.86 28.28
C PRO A 137 -4.77 24.31 28.73
N ALA A 138 -4.23 23.65 29.75
CA ALA A 138 -2.89 23.95 30.29
C ALA A 138 -1.75 23.75 29.26
N PHE A 139 -1.99 22.93 28.22
CA PHE A 139 -1.04 22.74 27.12
C PHE A 139 -1.76 22.52 25.78
N LEU A 140 -1.05 22.80 24.68
CA LEU A 140 -1.43 22.47 23.30
C LEU A 140 -0.23 21.85 22.58
N PHE A 141 -0.44 21.14 21.47
CA PHE A 141 0.66 20.64 20.67
C PHE A 141 0.93 21.50 19.43
N ILE A 142 2.18 21.51 18.93
CA ILE A 142 2.56 22.24 17.72
C ILE A 142 1.64 21.90 16.54
N GLY A 143 1.16 22.94 15.87
CA GLY A 143 0.22 22.86 14.76
C GLY A 143 -1.26 22.82 15.15
N ASP A 144 -1.59 22.63 16.43
CA ASP A 144 -2.98 22.68 16.91
C ASP A 144 -3.55 24.09 16.80
N VAL A 145 -4.87 24.15 16.59
CA VAL A 145 -5.66 25.39 16.51
C VAL A 145 -6.69 25.36 17.63
N TYR A 146 -6.72 26.41 18.45
CA TYR A 146 -7.62 26.55 19.60
C TYR A 146 -8.38 27.87 19.52
N ILE A 147 -9.62 27.88 20.03
CA ILE A 147 -10.51 29.05 20.01
C ILE A 147 -10.81 29.44 21.46
N PHE A 148 -10.38 30.63 21.87
CA PHE A 148 -10.63 31.13 23.22
C PHE A 148 -12.08 31.60 23.35
N LYS A 149 -12.95 30.75 23.92
CA LYS A 149 -14.35 31.05 24.24
C LYS A 149 -14.45 32.04 25.42
N ALA A 150 -14.12 33.31 25.18
CA ALA A 150 -14.18 34.37 26.18
C ALA A 150 -15.38 35.32 25.96
N LYS A 151 -15.99 35.78 27.04
CA LYS A 151 -17.12 36.72 27.07
C LYS A 151 -16.79 37.94 27.93
N ALA A 152 -17.10 39.12 27.42
CA ALA A 152 -17.13 40.35 28.21
C ALA A 152 -18.39 40.37 29.09
N LYS A 153 -18.26 40.80 30.35
CA LYS A 153 -19.36 40.99 31.31
C LYS A 153 -19.39 42.44 31.83
N PRO A 154 -20.56 43.02 32.15
CA PRO A 154 -21.91 42.44 32.04
C PRO A 154 -22.35 42.21 30.59
N ASP A 155 -23.38 41.38 30.37
CA ASP A 155 -23.85 41.06 29.00
C ASP A 155 -24.52 42.28 28.33
N GLU A 156 -24.92 43.27 29.12
CA GLU A 156 -25.51 44.56 28.71
C GLU A 156 -24.46 45.60 28.30
N ALA A 157 -23.16 45.32 28.44
CA ALA A 157 -22.09 46.27 28.15
C ALA A 157 -22.16 46.81 26.71
N THR A 158 -22.04 48.12 26.54
CA THR A 158 -22.34 48.81 25.26
C THR A 158 -21.36 48.44 24.13
N ASN A 159 -20.14 48.04 24.48
CA ASN A 159 -19.18 47.45 23.55
C ASN A 159 -18.48 46.25 24.21
N ARG A 160 -18.82 45.04 23.73
CA ARG A 160 -18.35 43.73 24.23
C ARG A 160 -17.18 43.15 23.44
N LYS A 161 -16.57 43.93 22.52
CA LYS A 161 -15.43 43.46 21.72
C LYS A 161 -14.26 43.12 22.65
N LEU A 162 -13.77 41.89 22.56
CA LEU A 162 -12.52 41.47 23.17
C LEU A 162 -11.38 41.52 22.14
N GLU A 163 -10.18 41.78 22.63
CA GLU A 163 -8.96 41.82 21.83
C GLU A 163 -7.95 40.82 22.40
N TYR A 164 -7.37 40.01 21.51
CA TYR A 164 -6.52 38.89 21.85
C TYR A 164 -5.09 39.17 21.39
N THR A 165 -4.14 39.20 22.33
CA THR A 165 -2.72 39.42 22.05
C THR A 165 -1.85 38.35 22.72
N THR A 166 -0.62 38.21 22.26
CA THR A 166 0.37 37.25 22.75
C THR A 166 1.74 37.94 22.79
N MET A 167 2.49 37.74 23.87
CA MET A 167 3.87 38.25 23.97
C MET A 167 4.90 37.30 23.35
N THR A 168 4.45 36.12 22.88
CA THR A 168 5.27 35.01 22.40
C THR A 168 4.71 34.53 21.06
N SER A 169 4.73 35.42 20.06
CA SER A 169 4.07 35.24 18.75
C SER A 169 4.70 34.17 17.87
N ASP A 170 5.92 33.73 18.19
CA ASP A 170 6.60 32.58 17.59
C ASP A 170 6.16 31.24 18.21
N VAL A 171 5.80 31.22 19.50
CA VAL A 171 5.30 30.06 20.25
C VAL A 171 3.81 29.80 19.94
N ILE A 172 2.98 30.84 20.00
CA ILE A 172 1.56 30.79 19.60
C ILE A 172 1.18 32.03 18.79
N SER A 173 0.47 31.85 17.69
CA SER A 173 0.11 32.92 16.75
C SER A 173 -1.40 33.22 16.77
N VAL A 174 -1.78 34.50 16.73
CA VAL A 174 -3.19 34.90 16.53
C VAL A 174 -3.53 34.73 15.06
N THR A 175 -4.55 33.92 14.76
CA THR A 175 -4.95 33.60 13.37
C THR A 175 -6.32 34.16 12.99
N ASN A 176 -7.20 34.39 13.97
CA ASN A 176 -8.39 35.22 13.82
C ASN A 176 -8.61 36.02 15.11
N THR A 177 -8.54 37.35 15.01
CA THR A 177 -8.67 38.28 16.14
C THR A 177 -10.12 38.53 16.58
N GLU A 178 -11.11 38.24 15.74
CA GLU A 178 -12.54 38.38 16.06
C GLU A 178 -13.07 37.17 16.84
N LEU A 179 -12.58 35.97 16.51
CA LEU A 179 -12.96 34.70 17.15
C LEU A 179 -12.01 34.27 18.28
N GLY A 180 -10.87 34.96 18.47
CA GLY A 180 -9.84 34.51 19.42
C GLY A 180 -9.16 33.20 19.00
N THR A 181 -9.09 32.92 17.70
CA THR A 181 -8.49 31.69 17.15
C THR A 181 -6.97 31.79 17.14
N MET A 182 -6.32 30.91 17.87
CA MET A 182 -4.88 30.83 18.06
C MET A 182 -4.32 29.55 17.45
N LYS A 183 -3.10 29.59 16.91
CA LYS A 183 -2.38 28.42 16.40
C LYS A 183 -1.04 28.25 17.09
N ALA A 184 -0.81 27.07 17.65
CA ALA A 184 0.47 26.67 18.23
C ALA A 184 1.53 26.48 17.12
N THR A 185 2.68 27.13 17.26
CA THR A 185 3.69 27.22 16.18
C THR A 185 5.07 26.71 16.58
N LYS A 186 5.47 26.79 17.86
CA LYS A 186 6.79 26.38 18.35
C LYS A 186 6.69 25.96 19.81
N GLU A 187 7.60 25.09 20.24
CA GLU A 187 7.72 24.65 21.64
C GLU A 187 8.11 25.80 22.58
N GLY A 188 7.49 25.84 23.77
CA GLY A 188 7.71 26.86 24.78
C GLY A 188 6.44 27.24 25.54
N ASN A 189 6.55 28.12 26.55
CA ASN A 189 5.38 28.66 27.25
C ASN A 189 4.89 29.93 26.56
N ALA A 190 3.58 30.01 26.31
CA ALA A 190 2.93 31.17 25.72
C ALA A 190 2.05 31.92 26.72
N ALA A 191 2.10 33.25 26.70
CA ALA A 191 1.26 34.12 27.53
C ALA A 191 0.27 34.90 26.63
N ILE A 192 -1.00 34.50 26.68
CA ILE A 192 -2.10 35.09 25.91
C ILE A 192 -2.83 36.09 26.80
N THR A 193 -3.00 37.33 26.34
CA THR A 193 -3.82 38.36 27.00
C THR A 193 -5.13 38.54 26.25
N ILE A 194 -6.25 38.48 26.96
CA ILE A 194 -7.59 38.81 26.48
C ILE A 194 -8.01 40.09 27.19
N ARG A 195 -8.35 41.14 26.44
CA ARG A 195 -8.61 42.50 26.95
C ARG A 195 -9.92 43.06 26.40
N SER A 196 -10.64 43.85 27.18
CA SER A 196 -11.78 44.63 26.65
C SER A 196 -11.29 45.78 25.77
N ALA A 197 -11.84 45.90 24.56
CA ALA A 197 -11.55 47.00 23.64
C ALA A 197 -12.08 48.35 24.15
N SER A 198 -13.19 48.34 24.91
CA SER A 198 -13.84 49.53 25.46
C SER A 198 -13.29 49.91 26.84
N THR A 199 -12.65 48.98 27.54
CA THR A 199 -12.18 49.17 28.91
C THR A 199 -10.81 48.50 29.09
N PRO A 200 -9.72 49.07 28.54
CA PRO A 200 -8.44 48.37 28.39
C PRO A 200 -7.73 47.95 29.69
N SER A 201 -8.21 48.40 30.85
CA SER A 201 -7.78 47.95 32.18
C SER A 201 -8.36 46.58 32.58
N VAL A 202 -9.49 46.18 32.00
CA VAL A 202 -10.09 44.86 32.20
C VAL A 202 -9.46 43.88 31.22
N ALA A 203 -8.61 43.01 31.75
CA ALA A 203 -7.90 41.97 31.02
C ALA A 203 -7.76 40.69 31.86
N LYS A 204 -7.62 39.54 31.18
CA LYS A 204 -7.16 38.27 31.76
C LYS A 204 -5.97 37.74 30.96
N THR A 205 -5.04 37.10 31.64
CA THR A 205 -3.87 36.45 31.04
C THR A 205 -3.95 34.96 31.27
N VAL A 206 -3.69 34.17 30.23
CA VAL A 206 -3.65 32.70 30.26
C VAL A 206 -2.26 32.25 29.82
N THR A 207 -1.66 31.35 30.58
CA THR A 207 -0.40 30.69 30.20
C THR A 207 -0.70 29.30 29.66
N ILE A 208 -0.21 28.97 28.46
CA ILE A 208 -0.34 27.65 27.84
C ILE A 208 1.04 27.13 27.45
N GLU A 209 1.35 25.91 27.84
CA GLU A 209 2.58 25.21 27.45
C GLU A 209 2.42 24.60 26.05
N ILE A 210 3.28 24.92 25.09
CA ILE A 210 3.26 24.34 23.74
C ILE A 210 4.30 23.22 23.64
N LYS A 211 3.83 22.01 23.31
CA LYS A 211 4.63 20.77 23.26
C LYS A 211 4.80 20.24 21.84
N LYS A 212 5.88 19.52 21.58
CA LYS A 212 5.96 18.63 20.40
C LYS A 212 4.92 17.50 20.52
N LYS A 213 4.44 16.99 19.38
CA LYS A 213 3.47 15.88 19.36
C LYS A 213 4.19 14.57 19.69
N PRO A 214 3.70 13.76 20.65
CA PRO A 214 4.28 12.47 20.98
C PRO A 214 4.46 11.57 19.75
N GLN A 215 5.59 10.89 19.66
CA GLN A 215 5.93 9.99 18.55
C GLN A 215 6.40 8.65 19.09
N ILE A 216 6.43 7.64 18.21
CA ILE A 216 7.04 6.35 18.49
C ILE A 216 8.11 6.01 17.45
N LYS A 217 9.16 5.31 17.89
CA LYS A 217 10.31 4.94 17.07
C LYS A 217 10.74 3.51 17.37
N TYR A 218 11.16 2.80 16.33
CA TYR A 218 11.85 1.53 16.43
C TYR A 218 13.20 1.69 15.72
N GLU A 219 14.30 1.59 16.47
CA GLU A 219 15.66 1.79 15.94
C GLU A 219 16.29 0.50 15.41
N GLU A 220 15.85 -0.64 15.95
CA GLU A 220 16.30 -1.94 15.52
C GLU A 220 15.86 -2.26 14.09
N LYS A 221 16.67 -3.04 13.37
CA LYS A 221 16.36 -3.39 11.98
C LYS A 221 15.17 -4.36 11.90
N GLN A 222 15.14 -5.33 12.81
CA GLN A 222 14.23 -6.47 12.82
C GLN A 222 14.08 -7.01 14.25
N ALA A 223 12.86 -7.36 14.67
CA ALA A 223 12.63 -8.14 15.89
C ALA A 223 12.90 -9.62 15.57
N VAL A 224 14.14 -10.05 15.78
CA VAL A 224 14.60 -11.40 15.48
C VAL A 224 14.49 -12.27 16.74
N MET A 225 13.61 -13.27 16.70
CA MET A 225 13.58 -14.33 17.71
C MET A 225 14.89 -15.15 17.60
N PRO A 226 15.53 -15.54 18.71
CA PRO A 226 16.81 -16.25 18.65
C PRO A 226 16.69 -17.67 18.07
N GLU A 227 15.50 -18.26 18.11
CA GLU A 227 15.28 -19.69 17.88
C GLU A 227 13.95 -20.00 17.15
N SER A 228 13.68 -21.30 16.99
CA SER A 228 12.46 -21.86 16.39
C SER A 228 11.40 -22.26 17.42
N ALA A 229 11.59 -21.99 18.71
CA ALA A 229 10.64 -22.37 19.76
C ALA A 229 9.28 -21.65 19.68
N ALA A 230 8.26 -22.25 20.31
CA ALA A 230 6.99 -21.59 20.60
C ALA A 230 7.14 -20.70 21.84
N GLY A 231 6.43 -19.57 21.89
CA GLY A 231 6.44 -18.72 23.07
C GLY A 231 5.86 -17.33 22.84
N THR A 232 5.78 -16.56 23.92
CA THR A 232 5.52 -15.12 23.88
C THR A 232 6.84 -14.38 23.76
N TYR A 233 6.99 -13.58 22.72
CA TYR A 233 8.19 -12.78 22.46
C TYR A 233 7.87 -11.30 22.59
N THR A 234 8.88 -10.52 22.96
CA THR A 234 8.76 -9.08 23.19
C THR A 234 9.80 -8.27 22.41
N PHE A 235 9.46 -7.04 22.07
CA PHE A 235 10.42 -6.02 21.62
C PHE A 235 10.01 -4.64 22.16
N GLU A 236 10.97 -3.73 22.23
CA GLU A 236 10.77 -2.39 22.78
C GLU A 236 10.53 -1.37 21.65
N VAL A 237 9.62 -0.43 21.89
CA VAL A 237 9.32 0.71 21.01
C VAL A 237 9.58 1.98 21.82
N GLN A 238 10.47 2.84 21.34
CA GLN A 238 10.81 4.10 22.00
C GLN A 238 9.65 5.10 21.86
N THR A 239 9.41 5.90 22.90
CA THR A 239 8.41 6.97 22.94
C THR A 239 9.10 8.33 23.07
N ILE A 240 8.87 9.22 22.11
CA ILE A 240 9.55 10.52 21.96
C ILE A 240 8.53 11.64 22.22
N ASP A 241 8.95 12.70 22.91
CA ASP A 241 8.10 13.83 23.32
C ASP A 241 6.84 13.42 24.15
N GLY A 242 6.88 12.25 24.79
CA GLY A 242 5.84 11.72 25.67
C GLY A 242 5.23 10.40 25.20
N LYS A 243 4.19 9.93 25.91
CA LYS A 243 3.42 8.73 25.54
C LYS A 243 2.32 9.07 24.54
N LEU A 244 2.33 8.38 23.40
CA LEU A 244 1.22 8.35 22.44
C LEU A 244 0.23 7.24 22.81
N ASP A 245 -1.08 7.43 22.59
CA ASP A 245 -2.04 6.33 22.75
C ASP A 245 -2.33 5.62 21.43
N TYR A 246 -1.92 4.35 21.36
CA TYR A 246 -1.94 3.55 20.15
C TYR A 246 -2.20 2.08 20.46
N GLU A 247 -2.35 1.30 19.40
CA GLU A 247 -2.46 -0.16 19.46
C GLU A 247 -1.66 -0.80 18.30
N PRO A 248 -0.91 -1.88 18.54
CA PRO A 248 -0.20 -2.62 17.50
C PRO A 248 -1.12 -3.60 16.76
N TYR A 249 -0.87 -3.80 15.46
CA TYR A 249 -1.63 -4.70 14.59
C TYR A 249 -0.69 -5.44 13.63
N PHE A 250 -0.93 -6.72 13.37
CA PHE A 250 -0.29 -7.41 12.23
C PHE A 250 -0.86 -6.90 10.90
N THR A 251 0.00 -6.73 9.89
CA THR A 251 -0.43 -6.28 8.55
C THR A 251 -1.03 -7.38 7.68
N SER A 252 -0.96 -8.64 8.12
CA SER A 252 -1.53 -9.81 7.42
C SER A 252 -2.48 -10.55 8.35
N SER A 253 -3.62 -10.97 7.80
CA SER A 253 -4.57 -11.87 8.44
C SER A 253 -4.21 -13.36 8.29
N THR A 254 -3.25 -13.70 7.41
CA THR A 254 -2.86 -15.08 7.09
C THR A 254 -1.54 -15.48 7.76
N LEU A 255 -1.50 -15.39 9.10
CA LEU A 255 -0.32 -15.74 9.91
C LEU A 255 -0.62 -16.97 10.79
N PRO A 256 -0.73 -18.19 10.20
CA PRO A 256 -1.19 -19.41 10.91
C PRO A 256 -0.24 -19.90 12.01
N TRP A 257 0.93 -19.26 12.14
CA TRP A 257 1.93 -19.56 13.15
C TRP A 257 1.97 -18.55 14.31
N ILE A 258 1.10 -17.53 14.30
CA ILE A 258 0.93 -16.54 15.37
C ILE A 258 -0.42 -16.77 16.04
N THR A 259 -0.46 -16.60 17.36
CA THR A 259 -1.67 -16.78 18.17
C THR A 259 -2.09 -15.45 18.80
N GLY A 260 -3.24 -14.94 18.38
CA GLY A 260 -3.81 -13.67 18.85
C GLY A 260 -3.26 -12.42 18.16
N ALA A 261 -3.70 -11.26 18.63
CA ALA A 261 -3.18 -9.96 18.23
C ALA A 261 -1.87 -9.64 18.98
N PRO A 262 -1.00 -8.74 18.45
CA PRO A 262 0.06 -8.19 19.25
C PRO A 262 -0.52 -7.21 20.28
N THR A 263 0.14 -7.04 21.42
CA THR A 263 -0.35 -6.22 22.53
C THR A 263 0.76 -5.35 23.12
N ILE A 264 0.41 -4.27 23.80
CA ILE A 264 1.38 -3.52 24.62
C ILE A 264 1.39 -4.16 26.01
N SER A 265 2.45 -4.91 26.34
CA SER A 265 2.56 -5.66 27.60
C SER A 265 3.10 -4.84 28.76
N SER A 266 3.83 -3.75 28.50
CA SER A 266 4.21 -2.76 29.52
C SER A 266 4.36 -1.36 28.95
N ARG A 267 4.04 -0.36 29.76
CA ARG A 267 4.26 1.08 29.50
C ARG A 267 4.87 1.81 30.71
N THR A 268 5.45 1.07 31.67
CA THR A 268 5.92 1.61 32.96
C THR A 268 7.17 2.47 32.84
N ASP A 269 7.98 2.26 31.81
CA ASP A 269 9.12 3.11 31.47
C ASP A 269 8.62 4.35 30.70
N PRO A 270 8.97 5.58 31.10
CA PRO A 270 8.50 6.80 30.43
C PRO A 270 8.98 6.92 28.97
N ASN A 271 10.11 6.29 28.62
CA ASN A 271 10.81 6.46 27.35
C ASN A 271 10.60 5.30 26.36
N LYS A 272 9.95 4.21 26.78
CA LYS A 272 9.61 3.07 25.90
C LYS A 272 8.37 2.30 26.32
N ASP A 273 7.75 1.64 25.35
CA ASP A 273 6.71 0.64 25.56
C ASP A 273 7.23 -0.74 25.16
N VAL A 274 6.76 -1.79 25.82
CA VAL A 274 7.09 -3.18 25.46
C VAL A 274 5.90 -3.76 24.70
N ILE A 275 6.16 -4.20 23.47
CA ILE A 275 5.18 -4.89 22.62
C ILE A 275 5.41 -6.40 22.79
N SER A 276 4.34 -7.18 22.95
CA SER A 276 4.38 -8.64 23.01
C SER A 276 3.48 -9.29 21.97
N PHE A 277 3.81 -10.50 21.56
CA PHE A 277 2.95 -11.38 20.77
C PHE A 277 3.39 -12.84 20.93
N THR A 278 2.48 -13.78 20.67
CA THR A 278 2.71 -15.21 20.88
C THR A 278 2.77 -15.94 19.54
N CYS A 279 3.70 -16.89 19.40
CA CYS A 279 3.83 -17.72 18.22
C CYS A 279 4.01 -19.20 18.55
N LEU A 280 3.63 -20.05 17.58
CA LEU A 280 3.86 -21.48 17.59
C LEU A 280 5.34 -21.78 17.27
N LYS A 281 5.78 -23.02 17.53
CA LYS A 281 7.10 -23.50 17.12
C LYS A 281 7.26 -23.35 15.61
N ASN A 282 8.41 -22.86 15.14
CA ASN A 282 8.77 -23.00 13.73
C ASN A 282 9.19 -24.44 13.45
N LYS A 283 8.42 -25.07 12.59
CA LYS A 283 8.59 -26.43 12.11
C LYS A 283 9.30 -26.47 10.76
N THR A 284 9.23 -25.37 10.00
CA THR A 284 9.75 -25.26 8.63
C THR A 284 11.25 -25.03 8.56
N VAL A 285 11.82 -25.35 7.40
CA VAL A 285 13.24 -25.08 7.06
C VAL A 285 13.50 -23.62 6.64
N TRP A 286 12.51 -22.73 6.77
CA TRP A 286 12.62 -21.32 6.38
C TRP A 286 12.34 -20.38 7.56
N ASN A 287 12.90 -19.16 7.49
CA ASN A 287 12.60 -18.12 8.48
C ASN A 287 11.18 -17.57 8.24
N ARG A 288 10.32 -17.57 9.27
CA ARG A 288 8.95 -17.04 9.18
C ARG A 288 8.95 -15.54 9.41
N ARG A 289 8.10 -14.81 8.67
CA ARG A 289 8.04 -13.34 8.69
C ARG A 289 6.63 -12.86 9.01
N ALA A 290 6.55 -11.79 9.78
CA ALA A 290 5.34 -11.00 9.99
C ALA A 290 5.74 -9.52 10.12
N TYR A 291 4.76 -8.64 10.06
CA TYR A 291 4.97 -7.19 10.14
C TYR A 291 3.94 -6.60 11.10
N ILE A 292 4.38 -5.76 12.02
CA ILE A 292 3.50 -5.03 12.95
C ILE A 292 3.50 -3.55 12.58
N LYS A 293 2.32 -2.96 12.43
CA LYS A 293 2.10 -1.50 12.37
C LYS A 293 1.38 -1.02 13.62
N PHE A 294 1.42 0.28 13.87
CA PHE A 294 0.78 0.90 15.03
C PHE A 294 -0.29 1.88 14.58
N LYS A 295 -1.45 1.86 15.23
CA LYS A 295 -2.61 2.70 14.91
C LYS A 295 -2.89 3.63 16.09
N ASP A 296 -2.96 4.93 15.83
CA ASP A 296 -3.31 5.94 16.84
C ASP A 296 -4.80 5.78 17.22
N LYS A 297 -5.11 5.70 18.53
CA LYS A 297 -6.48 5.38 18.98
C LYS A 297 -7.47 6.53 18.78
N LYS A 298 -6.98 7.78 18.72
CA LYS A 298 -7.81 9.00 18.62
C LYS A 298 -8.26 9.29 17.19
N THR A 299 -7.41 8.96 16.21
CA THR A 299 -7.59 9.26 14.78
C THR A 299 -7.89 8.02 13.95
N GLY A 300 -7.54 6.83 14.44
CA GLY A 300 -7.66 5.57 13.70
C GLY A 300 -6.67 5.44 12.54
N GLN A 301 -5.68 6.33 12.42
CA GLN A 301 -4.68 6.30 11.34
C GLN A 301 -3.44 5.50 11.75
N TYR A 302 -2.71 4.95 10.78
CA TYR A 302 -1.40 4.35 11.04
C TYR A 302 -0.39 5.45 11.40
N ILE A 303 0.37 5.20 12.46
CA ILE A 303 1.40 6.11 12.97
C ILE A 303 2.63 5.99 12.08
N LYS A 304 3.14 7.13 11.62
CA LYS A 304 4.37 7.19 10.83
C LYS A 304 5.61 7.03 11.71
N GLY A 305 6.69 6.51 11.13
CA GLY A 305 8.01 6.57 11.76
C GLY A 305 8.50 8.01 11.94
N ALA A 306 9.53 8.19 12.75
CA ALA A 306 10.11 9.50 13.08
C ALA A 306 10.67 10.30 11.88
N ASP A 307 10.70 9.73 10.66
CA ASP A 307 11.03 10.46 9.42
C ASP A 307 9.82 11.12 8.75
N GLY A 308 8.60 10.86 9.23
CA GLY A 308 7.33 11.41 8.73
C GLY A 308 6.87 10.89 7.37
N LYS A 309 7.57 9.93 6.75
CA LYS A 309 7.29 9.48 5.37
C LYS A 309 6.33 8.30 5.36
N ALA A 310 6.73 7.19 5.98
CA ALA A 310 6.02 5.91 5.95
C ALA A 310 5.50 5.47 7.33
N ASP A 311 4.49 4.60 7.34
CA ASP A 311 3.95 3.95 8.55
C ASP A 311 5.07 3.20 9.29
N LEU A 312 5.18 3.41 10.61
CA LEU A 312 6.12 2.69 11.45
C LEU A 312 5.78 1.20 11.41
N THR A 313 6.67 0.41 10.82
CA THR A 313 6.46 -1.01 10.54
C THR A 313 7.63 -1.82 11.13
N VAL A 314 7.35 -2.68 12.10
CA VAL A 314 8.34 -3.56 12.74
C VAL A 314 8.38 -4.90 12.02
N ASN A 315 9.56 -5.27 11.54
CA ASN A 315 9.81 -6.54 10.85
C ASN A 315 10.03 -7.66 11.88
N ILE A 316 9.10 -8.61 11.99
CA ILE A 316 9.25 -9.81 12.81
C ILE A 316 9.97 -10.91 12.01
N ILE A 317 10.94 -11.59 12.64
CA ILE A 317 11.50 -12.84 12.12
C ILE A 317 11.54 -13.91 13.22
N GLN A 318 10.93 -15.06 12.97
CA GLN A 318 11.20 -16.30 13.70
C GLN A 318 12.19 -17.15 12.89
N LYS A 319 13.22 -17.70 13.56
CA LYS A 319 14.29 -18.47 12.89
C LYS A 319 13.77 -19.80 12.35
N LYS A 320 14.38 -20.28 11.27
CA LYS A 320 14.12 -21.62 10.72
C LYS A 320 14.36 -22.71 11.75
N ASN A 321 13.70 -23.85 11.59
CA ASN A 321 14.09 -25.03 12.34
C ASN A 321 15.41 -25.58 11.77
N GLU A 322 16.47 -25.54 12.57
CA GLU A 322 17.76 -26.15 12.23
C GLU A 322 17.74 -27.69 12.35
N ASN A 323 16.72 -28.25 13.02
CA ASN A 323 16.50 -29.69 13.18
C ASN A 323 15.05 -30.06 12.75
N PRO A 324 14.72 -29.99 11.44
CA PRO A 324 13.40 -30.31 10.94
C PRO A 324 13.09 -31.81 11.09
N VAL A 325 11.87 -32.14 11.53
CA VAL A 325 11.30 -33.46 11.26
C VAL A 325 10.92 -33.50 9.78
N VAL A 326 11.42 -34.50 9.06
CA VAL A 326 11.24 -34.64 7.61
C VAL A 326 10.52 -35.93 7.28
N HIS A 327 9.56 -35.86 6.37
CA HIS A 327 8.96 -37.03 5.74
C HIS A 327 9.07 -36.94 4.22
N TYR A 328 8.82 -38.06 3.52
CA TYR A 328 9.05 -38.17 2.08
C TYR A 328 7.85 -38.80 1.38
N LYS A 329 7.49 -38.29 0.20
CA LYS A 329 6.64 -39.00 -0.76
C LYS A 329 7.46 -39.34 -2.01
N TRP A 330 7.21 -40.50 -2.59
CA TRP A 330 7.87 -40.98 -3.81
C TRP A 330 6.81 -41.38 -4.83
N VAL A 331 7.14 -41.31 -6.11
CA VAL A 331 6.32 -41.84 -7.20
C VAL A 331 6.12 -43.34 -7.00
N ASP A 332 4.93 -43.83 -7.35
CA ASP A 332 4.56 -45.24 -7.15
C ASP A 332 5.56 -46.20 -7.83
N GLY A 333 5.80 -47.34 -7.21
CA GLY A 333 6.82 -48.31 -7.64
C GLY A 333 8.29 -47.90 -7.39
N ILE A 334 8.63 -46.61 -7.22
CA ILE A 334 10.02 -46.17 -7.02
C ILE A 334 10.53 -46.50 -5.60
N GLY A 335 9.75 -46.13 -4.58
CA GLY A 335 10.13 -46.27 -3.18
C GLY A 335 11.23 -45.30 -2.72
N ALA A 336 11.58 -45.39 -1.44
CA ALA A 336 12.60 -44.55 -0.80
C ALA A 336 13.98 -45.24 -0.78
N PRO A 337 15.09 -44.49 -0.79
CA PRO A 337 16.41 -45.03 -0.47
C PRO A 337 16.51 -45.42 1.01
N THR A 338 17.23 -46.50 1.29
CA THR A 338 17.76 -46.78 2.63
C THR A 338 18.81 -45.73 3.03
N GLU A 339 19.09 -45.54 4.32
CA GLU A 339 20.08 -44.56 4.78
C GLU A 339 21.46 -44.78 4.14
N ASN A 340 21.88 -46.04 3.95
CA ASN A 340 23.17 -46.37 3.31
C ASN A 340 23.22 -46.03 1.80
N GLN A 341 22.08 -45.77 1.16
CA GLN A 341 22.00 -45.32 -0.24
C GLN A 341 21.95 -43.78 -0.38
N LYS A 342 21.83 -43.04 0.73
CA LYS A 342 21.83 -41.58 0.76
C LYS A 342 23.26 -41.06 0.84
N ILE A 343 23.77 -40.52 -0.27
CA ILE A 343 25.11 -39.92 -0.33
C ILE A 343 24.98 -38.45 0.05
N LYS A 344 25.64 -38.03 1.14
CA LYS A 344 25.66 -36.62 1.58
C LYS A 344 26.27 -35.72 0.52
N MET A 345 25.73 -34.51 0.38
CA MET A 345 26.24 -33.50 -0.55
C MET A 345 27.35 -32.68 0.10
N LYS A 346 28.53 -32.60 -0.53
CA LYS A 346 29.56 -31.61 -0.19
C LYS A 346 29.10 -30.20 -0.56
N ILE A 347 29.53 -29.21 0.23
CA ILE A 347 29.35 -27.79 -0.07
C ILE A 347 30.38 -27.36 -1.13
N LYS A 348 29.97 -26.43 -2.01
CA LYS A 348 30.82 -25.83 -3.05
C LYS A 348 30.93 -24.33 -2.89
N ASN A 349 32.16 -23.81 -2.84
CA ASN A 349 32.45 -22.39 -2.93
C ASN A 349 32.96 -22.06 -4.34
N ASN A 350 32.26 -21.18 -5.06
CA ASN A 350 32.54 -20.82 -6.46
C ASN A 350 32.71 -22.02 -7.43
N GLY A 351 32.13 -23.18 -7.08
CA GLY A 351 32.18 -24.43 -7.86
C GLY A 351 33.22 -25.44 -7.37
N ILE A 352 34.15 -25.05 -6.48
CA ILE A 352 35.15 -25.92 -5.85
C ILE A 352 34.53 -26.58 -4.61
N GLU A 353 34.70 -27.89 -4.44
CA GLU A 353 34.22 -28.63 -3.25
C GLU A 353 35.05 -28.29 -2.01
N THR A 354 34.39 -28.16 -0.85
CA THR A 354 35.05 -28.05 0.46
C THR A 354 35.02 -29.39 1.19
N GLU A 355 35.51 -29.46 2.44
CA GLU A 355 35.33 -30.64 3.30
C GLU A 355 34.01 -30.61 4.08
N ASP A 356 33.23 -29.54 3.96
CA ASP A 356 31.94 -29.37 4.61
C ASP A 356 30.83 -30.09 3.82
N TYR A 357 29.82 -30.56 4.55
CA TYR A 357 28.64 -31.19 3.98
C TYR A 357 27.39 -30.42 4.40
N PHE A 358 26.34 -30.47 3.57
CA PHE A 358 25.02 -30.04 4.01
C PHE A 358 24.55 -30.94 5.15
N THR A 359 24.15 -30.32 6.26
CA THR A 359 23.71 -31.01 7.49
C THR A 359 22.21 -31.35 7.48
N ASP A 360 21.43 -30.65 6.65
CA ASP A 360 20.02 -30.89 6.41
C ASP A 360 19.73 -32.36 6.02
N PRO A 361 18.91 -33.12 6.76
CA PRO A 361 18.77 -34.57 6.58
C PRO A 361 18.09 -34.99 5.25
N PHE A 362 17.48 -34.03 4.55
CA PHE A 362 16.90 -34.21 3.22
C PHE A 362 17.91 -34.00 2.08
N VAL A 363 19.10 -33.48 2.35
CA VAL A 363 20.08 -33.09 1.31
C VAL A 363 21.06 -34.22 1.00
N PHE A 364 20.57 -35.20 0.24
CA PHE A 364 21.35 -36.33 -0.26
C PHE A 364 21.15 -36.53 -1.76
N LYS A 365 22.18 -37.05 -2.45
CA LYS A 365 22.02 -37.67 -3.77
C LYS A 365 21.86 -39.18 -3.63
N TRP A 366 21.06 -39.80 -4.50
CA TRP A 366 20.81 -41.25 -4.51
C TRP A 366 21.38 -41.85 -5.79
N LYS A 367 22.43 -42.67 -5.68
CA LYS A 367 23.10 -43.28 -6.86
C LYS A 367 22.32 -44.44 -7.44
N GLU A 368 22.30 -44.54 -8.76
CA GLU A 368 21.75 -45.66 -9.51
C GLU A 368 22.60 -46.92 -9.31
N THR A 369 21.95 -48.00 -8.87
CA THR A 369 22.50 -49.37 -8.78
C THR A 369 21.55 -50.35 -9.48
N ALA A 370 21.96 -51.62 -9.61
CA ALA A 370 21.10 -52.68 -10.13
C ALA A 370 19.72 -52.76 -9.43
N ASP A 371 19.70 -52.47 -8.13
CA ASP A 371 18.56 -52.61 -7.22
C ASP A 371 17.66 -51.35 -7.15
N THR A 372 18.13 -50.22 -7.72
CA THR A 372 17.34 -48.98 -7.75
C THR A 372 16.17 -49.07 -8.73
N LYS A 373 15.08 -48.36 -8.45
CA LYS A 373 13.84 -48.41 -9.25
C LYS A 373 13.54 -47.15 -10.04
N PHE A 374 14.12 -46.00 -9.67
CA PHE A 374 14.00 -44.76 -10.45
C PHE A 374 14.64 -44.89 -11.84
N TYR A 375 14.26 -44.04 -12.79
CA TYR A 375 14.88 -44.02 -14.12
C TYR A 375 15.62 -42.69 -14.34
N ASN A 376 16.86 -42.77 -14.81
CA ASN A 376 17.78 -41.65 -14.96
C ASN A 376 18.60 -41.78 -16.26
N VAL A 377 17.90 -41.56 -17.38
CA VAL A 377 18.51 -41.39 -18.70
C VAL A 377 19.27 -40.06 -18.77
N ARG A 378 20.61 -40.14 -18.87
CA ARG A 378 21.46 -38.98 -19.13
C ARG A 378 21.58 -38.71 -20.64
N LYS A 379 22.07 -37.53 -21.02
CA LYS A 379 22.41 -37.20 -22.41
C LYS A 379 23.81 -37.69 -22.78
N LEU A 380 23.95 -38.36 -23.93
CA LEU A 380 25.26 -38.77 -24.45
C LEU A 380 26.11 -37.53 -24.81
N ASP A 381 25.48 -36.49 -25.36
CA ASP A 381 26.07 -35.16 -25.61
C ASP A 381 26.49 -34.41 -24.32
N LYS A 382 26.30 -34.99 -23.13
CA LYS A 382 26.72 -34.45 -21.83
C LYS A 382 27.71 -35.31 -21.06
N LEU A 383 27.90 -36.57 -21.47
CA LEU A 383 28.94 -37.45 -20.95
C LEU A 383 30.15 -37.53 -21.87
N TYR A 384 29.97 -37.34 -23.18
CA TYR A 384 31.00 -37.56 -24.18
C TYR A 384 32.27 -36.72 -23.94
N VAL A 385 33.39 -37.41 -23.74
CA VAL A 385 34.74 -36.83 -23.75
C VAL A 385 35.49 -37.35 -24.97
N GLN A 386 36.00 -36.43 -25.79
CA GLN A 386 36.69 -36.76 -27.04
C GLN A 386 37.94 -37.63 -26.76
N GLY A 387 38.05 -38.76 -27.46
CA GLY A 387 39.15 -39.70 -27.34
C GLY A 387 39.08 -40.65 -26.14
N GLN A 388 38.11 -40.50 -25.24
CA GLN A 388 37.88 -41.46 -24.14
C GLN A 388 36.85 -42.53 -24.51
N PHE A 389 35.79 -42.17 -25.23
CA PHE A 389 34.71 -43.11 -25.59
C PHE A 389 34.85 -43.67 -27.01
N PRO A 390 34.29 -44.88 -27.28
CA PRO A 390 34.32 -45.52 -28.60
C PRO A 390 33.77 -44.64 -29.73
N SER A 391 34.29 -44.83 -30.95
CA SER A 391 33.82 -44.10 -32.15
C SER A 391 32.34 -44.33 -32.47
N ASN A 392 31.77 -45.45 -32.01
CA ASN A 392 30.36 -45.80 -32.15
C ASN A 392 29.49 -45.43 -30.92
N TYR A 393 29.98 -44.64 -29.96
CA TYR A 393 29.24 -44.25 -28.74
C TYR A 393 27.84 -43.67 -28.98
N PHE A 394 27.67 -42.94 -30.09
CA PHE A 394 26.41 -42.34 -30.51
C PHE A 394 25.61 -43.18 -31.53
N VAL A 395 26.14 -44.33 -31.96
CA VAL A 395 25.49 -45.17 -32.99
C VAL A 395 24.39 -45.99 -32.35
N ILE A 396 23.16 -45.76 -32.82
CA ILE A 396 21.95 -46.42 -32.37
C ILE A 396 21.53 -47.46 -33.40
N ASN A 397 21.22 -48.68 -32.95
CA ASN A 397 20.53 -49.67 -33.77
C ASN A 397 19.04 -49.28 -33.85
N GLY A 398 18.56 -48.98 -35.05
CA GLY A 398 17.19 -48.57 -35.33
C GLY A 398 16.19 -49.71 -35.45
N ILE A 399 14.93 -49.35 -35.68
CA ILE A 399 13.79 -50.29 -35.75
C ILE A 399 13.77 -51.15 -37.01
N ARG A 400 14.63 -50.87 -37.99
CA ARG A 400 14.87 -51.69 -39.18
C ARG A 400 16.26 -52.34 -39.13
N ASN A 401 16.86 -52.40 -37.93
CA ASN A 401 18.24 -52.83 -37.68
C ASN A 401 19.29 -51.98 -38.43
N GLU A 402 18.96 -50.73 -38.75
CA GLU A 402 19.83 -49.77 -39.41
C GLU A 402 20.68 -48.99 -38.38
N GLN A 403 21.94 -48.66 -38.70
CA GLN A 403 22.78 -47.87 -37.80
C GLN A 403 22.55 -46.37 -38.00
N ILE A 404 22.14 -45.67 -36.93
CA ILE A 404 21.79 -44.24 -36.94
C ILE A 404 22.70 -43.45 -36.00
N GLN A 405 23.27 -42.36 -36.49
CA GLN A 405 24.01 -41.41 -35.66
C GLN A 405 23.06 -40.59 -34.76
N GLY A 406 22.84 -41.07 -33.53
CA GLY A 406 21.98 -40.42 -32.55
C GLY A 406 22.57 -39.11 -32.00
N ARG A 407 21.70 -38.21 -31.54
CA ARG A 407 22.08 -36.92 -30.90
C ARG A 407 21.04 -36.53 -29.84
N ASP A 408 21.44 -35.92 -28.72
CA ASP A 408 20.51 -35.54 -27.63
C ASP A 408 20.81 -34.25 -26.85
N ILE A 409 21.74 -33.39 -27.28
CA ILE A 409 22.11 -32.12 -26.61
C ILE A 409 20.90 -31.26 -26.20
N SER A 410 19.86 -31.18 -27.04
CA SER A 410 18.62 -30.41 -26.83
C SER A 410 17.41 -31.26 -26.43
N GLN A 411 17.59 -32.57 -26.22
CA GLN A 411 16.53 -33.55 -25.94
C GLN A 411 16.24 -33.76 -24.43
N CYS A 412 16.32 -32.73 -23.59
CA CYS A 412 15.98 -32.88 -22.15
C CYS A 412 14.50 -33.27 -21.92
N TRP A 413 13.60 -32.71 -22.74
CA TRP A 413 12.19 -33.11 -22.82
C TRP A 413 12.04 -34.59 -23.15
N ALA A 414 12.76 -35.10 -24.15
CA ALA A 414 12.69 -36.50 -24.56
C ALA A 414 13.39 -37.46 -23.59
N LYS A 415 14.46 -37.05 -22.89
CA LYS A 415 15.02 -37.87 -21.79
C LYS A 415 14.06 -37.94 -20.60
N THR A 416 13.38 -36.83 -20.30
CA THR A 416 12.30 -36.78 -19.28
C THR A 416 11.13 -37.67 -19.66
N ALA A 417 10.64 -37.58 -20.91
CA ALA A 417 9.62 -38.47 -21.45
C ALA A 417 10.08 -39.94 -21.42
N SER A 418 11.35 -40.24 -21.76
CA SER A 418 11.90 -41.60 -21.69
C SER A 418 11.86 -42.17 -20.27
N ASN A 419 12.25 -41.38 -19.26
CA ASN A 419 12.20 -41.77 -17.85
C ASN A 419 10.76 -42.09 -17.40
N MET A 420 9.80 -41.25 -17.78
CA MET A 420 8.38 -41.44 -17.45
C MET A 420 7.76 -42.62 -18.20
N LEU A 421 8.13 -42.83 -19.47
CA LEU A 421 7.69 -43.98 -20.28
C LEU A 421 8.24 -45.30 -19.72
N HIS A 422 9.51 -45.36 -19.34
CA HIS A 422 10.09 -46.56 -18.72
C HIS A 422 9.35 -46.99 -17.45
N TRP A 423 9.01 -46.03 -16.59
CA TRP A 423 8.12 -46.28 -15.46
C TRP A 423 6.74 -46.78 -15.91
N TRP A 424 6.13 -46.12 -16.88
CA TRP A 424 4.78 -46.44 -17.34
C TRP A 424 4.67 -47.83 -18.00
N PHE A 425 5.69 -48.23 -18.76
CA PHE A 425 5.80 -49.57 -19.33
C PHE A 425 5.92 -50.64 -18.23
N GLU A 426 6.76 -50.42 -17.20
CA GLU A 426 6.86 -51.33 -16.05
C GLU A 426 5.55 -51.40 -15.25
N GLN A 427 4.85 -50.26 -15.07
CA GLN A 427 3.55 -50.22 -14.37
C GLN A 427 2.41 -50.92 -15.13
N ASN A 428 2.50 -51.01 -16.46
CA ASN A 428 1.44 -51.54 -17.33
C ASN A 428 1.83 -52.82 -18.07
N LYS A 429 2.96 -53.45 -17.74
CA LYS A 429 3.53 -54.58 -18.49
C LYS A 429 2.53 -55.71 -18.77
N ASP A 430 1.69 -56.07 -17.79
CA ASP A 430 0.71 -57.14 -17.93
C ASP A 430 -0.44 -56.77 -18.89
N TYR A 431 -0.83 -55.49 -18.95
CA TYR A 431 -1.75 -54.97 -19.99
C TYR A 431 -1.07 -54.93 -21.36
N ILE A 432 0.21 -54.52 -21.42
CA ILE A 432 0.97 -54.38 -22.66
C ILE A 432 1.26 -55.74 -23.30
N GLU A 433 1.50 -56.80 -22.51
CA GLU A 433 1.64 -58.16 -23.05
C GLU A 433 0.31 -58.73 -23.57
N GLN A 434 -0.82 -58.48 -22.90
CA GLN A 434 -2.14 -58.82 -23.43
C GLN A 434 -2.45 -58.05 -24.72
N TYR A 435 -2.13 -56.76 -24.76
CA TYR A 435 -2.26 -55.93 -25.96
C TYR A 435 -1.41 -56.47 -27.11
N LYS A 436 -0.15 -56.87 -26.87
CA LYS A 436 0.73 -57.47 -27.88
C LYS A 436 0.21 -58.80 -28.46
N GLN A 437 -0.65 -59.51 -27.72
CA GLN A 437 -1.29 -60.75 -28.18
C GLN A 437 -2.60 -60.49 -28.95
N LYS A 438 -3.38 -59.48 -28.55
CA LYS A 438 -4.73 -59.20 -29.06
C LYS A 438 -4.81 -58.12 -30.14
N ALA A 439 -3.91 -57.14 -30.14
CA ALA A 439 -3.96 -55.99 -31.04
C ALA A 439 -3.31 -56.27 -32.41
N ALA A 440 -3.86 -55.67 -33.46
CA ALA A 440 -3.35 -55.73 -34.83
C ALA A 440 -2.10 -54.84 -35.06
N ILE A 441 -1.02 -55.10 -34.31
CA ILE A 441 0.19 -54.28 -34.32
C ILE A 441 0.91 -54.34 -35.68
N GLU A 442 1.03 -53.18 -36.32
CA GLU A 442 1.86 -52.93 -37.51
C GLU A 442 3.29 -53.46 -37.30
N GLU A 443 3.80 -54.28 -38.23
CA GLU A 443 5.08 -55.00 -38.06
C GLU A 443 6.25 -54.08 -37.71
N TRP A 444 6.39 -52.95 -38.42
CA TRP A 444 7.45 -51.97 -38.20
C TRP A 444 7.42 -51.32 -36.81
N LYS A 445 6.30 -51.40 -36.08
CA LYS A 445 6.18 -50.90 -34.70
C LYS A 445 6.58 -51.93 -33.65
N ARG A 446 6.67 -53.22 -33.97
CA ARG A 446 6.98 -54.28 -32.99
C ARG A 446 8.29 -54.02 -32.21
N PRO A 447 9.37 -53.49 -32.81
CA PRO A 447 10.56 -53.08 -32.07
C PRO A 447 10.36 -51.93 -31.06
N LEU A 448 9.34 -51.08 -31.23
CA LEU A 448 9.08 -49.91 -30.37
C LEU A 448 8.45 -50.26 -29.00
N TYR A 449 7.92 -51.48 -28.85
CA TYR A 449 7.43 -52.00 -27.57
C TYR A 449 8.59 -52.47 -26.66
N LYS A 450 9.83 -52.49 -27.18
CA LYS A 450 11.03 -52.85 -26.43
C LYS A 450 11.42 -51.74 -25.47
N HIS A 451 11.21 -51.98 -24.19
CA HIS A 451 11.32 -50.98 -23.12
C HIS A 451 12.37 -51.34 -22.05
N ASP A 452 13.30 -52.27 -22.32
CA ASP A 452 14.33 -52.61 -21.33
C ASP A 452 15.22 -51.41 -20.96
N TYR A 453 15.59 -51.37 -19.69
CA TYR A 453 16.39 -50.34 -19.03
C TYR A 453 17.50 -50.99 -18.21
N ILE A 454 18.77 -50.75 -18.59
CA ILE A 454 19.94 -51.42 -18.00
C ILE A 454 20.60 -50.50 -16.97
N ARG A 455 20.75 -51.01 -15.74
CA ARG A 455 21.18 -50.27 -14.55
C ARG A 455 22.66 -50.46 -14.24
N GLY A 456 23.28 -49.48 -13.60
CA GLY A 456 24.66 -49.57 -13.10
C GLY A 456 25.76 -49.58 -14.17
N LEU A 457 25.44 -49.20 -15.41
CA LEU A 457 26.41 -49.08 -16.50
C LEU A 457 27.42 -47.95 -16.25
N GLN A 458 28.61 -48.10 -16.83
CA GLN A 458 29.62 -47.04 -16.90
C GLN A 458 29.25 -46.00 -17.98
N ASP A 459 29.89 -44.83 -17.95
CA ASP A 459 29.51 -43.69 -18.81
C ASP A 459 29.79 -43.94 -20.30
N GLU A 460 30.81 -44.74 -20.61
CA GLU A 460 31.10 -45.29 -21.95
C GLU A 460 29.99 -46.20 -22.50
N ASP A 461 29.12 -46.71 -21.62
CA ASP A 461 28.04 -47.63 -21.93
C ASP A 461 26.62 -47.02 -21.77
N GLU A 462 26.50 -45.73 -21.43
CA GLU A 462 25.19 -45.05 -21.28
C GLU A 462 24.32 -45.16 -22.56
N GLY A 463 24.92 -45.31 -23.73
CA GLY A 463 24.21 -45.58 -24.99
C GLY A 463 23.41 -46.88 -24.97
N LYS A 464 23.81 -47.88 -24.17
CA LYS A 464 23.11 -49.17 -24.01
C LYS A 464 21.98 -49.11 -22.96
N LYS A 465 21.93 -48.09 -22.11
CA LYS A 465 21.02 -48.00 -20.94
C LYS A 465 19.54 -48.11 -21.29
N SER A 466 19.08 -47.52 -22.39
CA SER A 466 17.66 -47.18 -22.57
C SER A 466 17.22 -47.24 -24.02
N ASN A 467 16.44 -48.27 -24.37
CA ASN A 467 15.86 -48.43 -25.71
C ASN A 467 14.97 -47.23 -26.09
N ILE A 468 14.08 -46.80 -25.19
CA ILE A 468 13.16 -45.67 -25.42
C ILE A 468 13.96 -44.37 -25.71
N ALA A 469 15.00 -44.08 -24.93
CA ALA A 469 15.82 -42.89 -25.15
C ALA A 469 16.62 -42.92 -26.46
N ASN A 470 16.93 -44.12 -26.94
CA ASN A 470 17.58 -44.37 -28.23
C ASN A 470 16.62 -44.17 -29.41
N ILE A 471 15.35 -44.57 -29.29
CA ILE A 471 14.31 -44.21 -30.26
C ILE A 471 14.19 -42.69 -30.41
N PHE A 472 14.19 -41.94 -29.30
CA PHE A 472 14.24 -40.47 -29.37
C PHE A 472 15.54 -39.94 -30.00
N ARG A 473 16.72 -40.50 -29.67
CA ARG A 473 18.03 -40.10 -30.27
C ARG A 473 18.09 -40.29 -31.78
N ALA A 474 17.50 -41.37 -32.27
CA ALA A 474 17.57 -41.79 -33.67
C ALA A 474 16.50 -41.11 -34.53
N TYR A 475 15.29 -40.90 -33.99
CA TYR A 475 14.14 -40.53 -34.81
C TYR A 475 13.45 -39.21 -34.43
N SER A 476 13.59 -38.66 -33.22
CA SER A 476 12.97 -37.36 -32.86
C SER A 476 13.93 -36.19 -33.02
N HIS A 477 13.41 -34.97 -33.15
CA HIS A 477 14.25 -33.81 -33.42
C HIS A 477 15.24 -33.50 -32.28
N ASN A 478 16.39 -32.94 -32.63
CA ASN A 478 17.36 -32.37 -31.70
C ASN A 478 17.54 -30.85 -31.95
N ASN A 479 16.42 -30.15 -32.18
CA ASN A 479 16.40 -28.72 -32.47
C ASN A 479 16.87 -27.91 -31.24
N ALA A 480 17.69 -26.88 -31.47
CA ALA A 480 18.20 -25.98 -30.42
C ALA A 480 17.09 -25.30 -29.59
N ARG A 481 15.86 -25.18 -30.12
CA ARG A 481 14.68 -24.69 -29.38
C ARG A 481 14.15 -25.65 -28.31
N GLY A 482 14.64 -26.89 -28.26
CA GLY A 482 14.09 -27.93 -27.38
C GLY A 482 12.75 -28.47 -27.89
N GLY A 483 11.88 -28.83 -26.96
CA GLY A 483 10.55 -29.43 -27.17
C GLY A 483 9.86 -29.64 -25.82
N TYR A 484 8.64 -30.17 -25.81
CA TYR A 484 7.83 -30.36 -24.60
C TYR A 484 7.76 -31.84 -24.16
N ILE A 485 7.48 -32.08 -22.88
CA ILE A 485 7.50 -33.43 -22.28
C ILE A 485 6.31 -34.23 -22.83
N GLU A 486 5.12 -33.62 -22.76
CA GLU A 486 3.85 -34.09 -23.29
C GLU A 486 3.90 -34.45 -24.78
N ASP A 487 4.69 -33.74 -25.56
CA ASP A 487 4.83 -33.98 -26.99
C ASP A 487 5.62 -35.26 -27.25
N GLY A 488 6.67 -35.52 -26.46
CA GLY A 488 7.37 -36.81 -26.46
C GLY A 488 6.52 -37.96 -25.93
N LEU A 489 5.75 -37.74 -24.87
CA LEU A 489 4.85 -38.76 -24.31
C LEU A 489 3.71 -39.12 -25.27
N THR A 490 3.05 -38.13 -25.87
CA THR A 490 1.97 -38.36 -26.85
C THR A 490 2.52 -39.03 -28.11
N TRP A 491 3.59 -38.52 -28.72
CA TRP A 491 4.24 -39.12 -29.90
C TRP A 491 4.53 -40.61 -29.72
N TYR A 492 4.96 -41.04 -28.53
CA TYR A 492 5.18 -42.44 -28.21
C TYR A 492 3.87 -43.22 -28.01
N LEU A 493 2.97 -42.73 -27.14
CA LEU A 493 1.79 -43.47 -26.71
C LEU A 493 0.64 -43.49 -27.74
N TYR A 494 0.24 -42.36 -28.30
CA TYR A 494 -0.93 -42.27 -29.19
C TYR A 494 -0.90 -41.10 -30.20
N LYS A 495 -1.58 -41.28 -31.34
CA LYS A 495 -1.68 -40.28 -32.41
C LYS A 495 -2.30 -38.96 -31.93
N ARG A 496 -1.57 -37.86 -32.13
CA ARG A 496 -1.98 -36.46 -31.97
C ARG A 496 -1.31 -35.66 -33.09
N ASP A 497 -2.07 -35.20 -34.09
CA ASP A 497 -1.53 -34.78 -35.40
C ASP A 497 -0.45 -33.69 -35.34
N GLY A 498 -0.49 -32.79 -34.35
CA GLY A 498 0.58 -31.82 -34.12
C GLY A 498 1.97 -32.44 -33.93
N GLN A 499 2.04 -33.69 -33.48
CA GLN A 499 3.29 -34.43 -33.24
C GLN A 499 3.70 -35.37 -34.39
N LYS A 500 2.95 -35.40 -35.50
CA LYS A 500 3.32 -36.15 -36.71
C LYS A 500 4.71 -35.78 -37.24
N ASN A 501 5.15 -34.54 -37.00
CA ASN A 501 6.42 -33.98 -37.46
C ASN A 501 7.47 -33.81 -36.33
N LEU A 502 7.24 -34.40 -35.14
CA LEU A 502 8.22 -34.37 -34.03
C LEU A 502 9.48 -35.21 -34.35
N GLY A 503 9.38 -36.11 -35.32
CA GLY A 503 10.43 -37.00 -35.77
C GLY A 503 10.24 -37.54 -37.19
N SER A 504 11.15 -38.39 -37.62
CA SER A 504 11.10 -39.11 -38.91
C SER A 504 10.22 -40.37 -38.88
N ILE A 505 9.76 -40.78 -37.70
CA ILE A 505 8.70 -41.78 -37.50
C ILE A 505 7.61 -41.19 -36.60
N TYR A 506 6.45 -41.86 -36.56
CA TYR A 506 5.31 -41.46 -35.74
C TYR A 506 4.77 -42.70 -35.01
N PRO A 507 5.29 -43.03 -33.81
CA PRO A 507 5.04 -44.29 -33.12
C PRO A 507 3.55 -44.54 -32.86
N GLY A 508 2.91 -43.75 -31.99
CA GLY A 508 1.53 -43.94 -31.56
C GLY A 508 1.19 -45.42 -31.34
N LEU A 509 1.72 -46.02 -30.27
CA LEU A 509 1.67 -47.47 -30.09
C LEU A 509 0.27 -47.98 -29.70
N PHE A 510 -0.51 -47.18 -28.97
CA PHE A 510 -1.74 -47.59 -28.29
C PHE A 510 -2.94 -46.67 -28.66
N ASN A 511 -3.12 -46.37 -29.95
CA ASN A 511 -4.10 -45.36 -30.44
C ASN A 511 -5.57 -45.72 -30.24
N ASP A 512 -5.83 -47.00 -30.01
CA ASP A 512 -7.10 -47.65 -29.75
C ASP A 512 -7.37 -47.79 -28.24
N VAL A 513 -6.35 -47.67 -27.41
CA VAL A 513 -6.45 -47.59 -25.94
C VAL A 513 -6.56 -46.13 -25.47
N PHE A 514 -5.79 -45.22 -26.07
CA PHE A 514 -5.71 -43.82 -25.67
C PHE A 514 -5.90 -42.87 -26.86
N ALA A 515 -6.72 -41.84 -26.65
CA ALA A 515 -6.87 -40.69 -27.53
C ALA A 515 -6.65 -39.37 -26.77
N HIS A 516 -6.88 -38.22 -27.40
CA HIS A 516 -6.59 -36.91 -26.81
C HIS A 516 -7.50 -36.58 -25.62
N ASP A 517 -8.78 -36.94 -25.71
CA ASP A 517 -9.83 -36.76 -24.71
C ASP A 517 -9.69 -37.71 -23.50
N THR A 518 -9.14 -38.89 -23.76
CA THR A 518 -8.95 -40.02 -22.82
C THR A 518 -7.50 -40.15 -22.37
N SER A 519 -6.69 -39.10 -22.54
CA SER A 519 -5.24 -39.14 -22.32
C SER A 519 -4.84 -39.48 -20.88
N PRO A 520 -3.83 -40.34 -20.67
CA PRO A 520 -3.22 -40.53 -19.35
C PRO A 520 -2.26 -39.38 -18.99
N ILE A 521 -2.03 -38.41 -19.88
CA ILE A 521 -1.10 -37.29 -19.69
C ILE A 521 -1.89 -36.05 -19.28
N ASN A 522 -1.51 -35.40 -18.17
CA ASN A 522 -2.07 -34.08 -17.80
C ASN A 522 -0.97 -33.03 -17.65
N ILE A 523 -1.24 -31.79 -18.08
CA ILE A 523 -0.29 -30.67 -18.07
C ILE A 523 -0.90 -29.54 -17.25
N GLU A 524 -0.30 -29.21 -16.12
CA GLU A 524 -0.84 -28.22 -15.18
C GLU A 524 0.25 -27.18 -14.83
N ARG A 525 -0.10 -25.89 -14.94
CA ARG A 525 0.79 -24.75 -14.65
C ARG A 525 0.63 -24.30 -13.20
N CYS A 526 1.67 -23.65 -12.64
CA CYS A 526 1.62 -23.07 -11.30
C CYS A 526 2.40 -21.74 -11.23
N GLU A 527 1.77 -20.68 -10.72
CA GLU A 527 2.38 -19.36 -10.48
C GLU A 527 2.72 -19.14 -8.98
N THR A 528 2.18 -19.97 -8.09
CA THR A 528 2.24 -19.82 -6.62
C THR A 528 2.65 -21.10 -5.90
N LYS A 529 3.15 -20.95 -4.66
CA LYS A 529 3.34 -22.05 -3.69
C LYS A 529 2.12 -22.97 -3.57
N LYS A 530 0.94 -22.37 -3.43
CA LYS A 530 -0.34 -23.07 -3.21
C LYS A 530 -0.65 -24.04 -4.35
N GLU A 531 -0.64 -23.55 -5.59
CA GLU A 531 -0.88 -24.35 -6.79
C GLU A 531 0.18 -25.44 -6.95
N PHE A 532 1.47 -25.10 -6.76
CA PHE A 532 2.58 -26.06 -6.89
C PHE A 532 2.46 -27.22 -5.88
N GLU A 533 2.21 -26.93 -4.60
CA GLU A 533 2.10 -27.96 -3.57
C GLU A 533 0.81 -28.78 -3.71
N GLN A 534 -0.32 -28.14 -4.06
CA GLN A 534 -1.57 -28.85 -4.40
C GLN A 534 -1.36 -29.81 -5.57
N LEU A 535 -0.71 -29.34 -6.65
CA LEU A 535 -0.44 -30.13 -7.85
C LEU A 535 0.53 -31.28 -7.59
N MET A 536 1.65 -31.04 -6.89
CA MET A 536 2.59 -32.09 -6.49
C MET A 536 1.93 -33.15 -5.60
N ASN A 537 1.16 -32.75 -4.59
CA ASN A 537 0.46 -33.68 -3.70
C ASN A 537 -0.57 -34.50 -4.49
N LYS A 538 -1.45 -33.84 -5.26
CA LYS A 538 -2.40 -34.49 -6.18
C LYS A 538 -1.71 -35.50 -7.11
N THR A 539 -0.52 -35.19 -7.61
CA THR A 539 0.23 -36.06 -8.54
C THR A 539 0.79 -37.30 -7.83
N LEU A 540 1.38 -37.12 -6.65
CA LEU A 540 1.96 -38.22 -5.84
C LEU A 540 0.87 -39.12 -5.25
N ASP A 541 -0.22 -38.53 -4.74
CA ASP A 541 -1.33 -39.27 -4.13
C ASP A 541 -2.15 -40.05 -5.17
N ASN A 542 -2.25 -39.54 -6.41
CA ASN A 542 -2.77 -40.28 -7.57
C ASN A 542 -1.70 -41.15 -8.29
N LYS A 543 -0.56 -41.43 -7.66
CA LYS A 543 0.43 -42.43 -8.12
C LYS A 543 1.02 -42.18 -9.52
N ARG A 544 1.14 -40.92 -9.95
CA ARG A 544 1.60 -40.55 -11.31
C ARG A 544 3.10 -40.30 -11.39
N ALA A 545 3.71 -40.58 -12.53
CA ALA A 545 5.06 -40.11 -12.83
C ALA A 545 5.08 -38.60 -13.15
N ILE A 546 6.19 -37.94 -12.82
CA ILE A 546 6.29 -36.48 -12.80
C ILE A 546 7.44 -35.98 -13.70
N GLY A 547 7.08 -35.33 -14.80
CA GLY A 547 7.95 -34.41 -15.52
C GLY A 547 7.73 -33.00 -14.99
N ILE A 548 8.80 -32.23 -14.79
CA ILE A 548 8.71 -30.82 -14.38
C ILE A 548 9.32 -29.94 -15.46
N PHE A 549 8.57 -28.90 -15.86
CA PHE A 549 9.09 -27.85 -16.73
C PHE A 549 9.60 -26.68 -15.87
N TRP A 550 10.84 -26.29 -16.12
CA TRP A 550 11.53 -25.21 -15.43
C TRP A 550 11.71 -24.02 -16.37
N GLN A 551 11.43 -22.82 -15.87
CA GLN A 551 11.71 -21.56 -16.55
C GLN A 551 12.58 -20.63 -15.70
N GLY A 552 13.21 -19.63 -16.32
CA GLY A 552 14.02 -18.65 -15.61
C GLY A 552 15.16 -18.08 -16.44
N SER A 553 16.30 -17.82 -15.79
CA SER A 553 17.52 -17.39 -16.46
C SER A 553 18.78 -18.00 -15.86
N LYS A 554 19.80 -18.19 -16.71
CA LYS A 554 21.19 -18.48 -16.30
C LYS A 554 22.04 -17.27 -16.68
N GLY A 555 22.33 -16.42 -15.68
CA GLY A 555 22.76 -15.04 -15.92
C GLY A 555 21.68 -14.27 -16.69
N ASN A 556 22.11 -13.54 -17.73
CA ASN A 556 21.23 -12.72 -18.57
C ASN A 556 20.53 -13.51 -19.70
N ARG A 557 20.77 -14.83 -19.82
CA ARG A 557 20.15 -15.67 -20.86
C ARG A 557 18.88 -16.35 -20.33
N PRO A 558 17.73 -16.27 -21.03
CA PRO A 558 16.58 -17.09 -20.74
C PRO A 558 16.94 -18.58 -20.67
N TYR A 559 16.30 -19.31 -19.78
CA TYR A 559 16.54 -20.74 -19.57
C TYR A 559 15.19 -21.45 -19.45
N GLN A 560 15.04 -22.49 -20.26
CA GLN A 560 13.94 -23.45 -20.18
C GLN A 560 14.54 -24.85 -20.16
N HIS A 561 13.96 -25.75 -19.36
CA HIS A 561 14.49 -27.09 -19.18
C HIS A 561 13.41 -28.06 -18.67
N ALA A 562 13.62 -29.34 -18.92
CA ALA A 562 12.72 -30.43 -18.54
C ALA A 562 13.49 -31.50 -17.77
N VAL A 563 12.95 -31.92 -16.64
CA VAL A 563 13.53 -32.94 -15.74
C VAL A 563 12.48 -33.90 -15.24
N THR A 564 12.88 -35.10 -14.79
CA THR A 564 11.98 -36.04 -14.09
C THR A 564 12.13 -35.89 -12.59
N CYS A 565 11.02 -35.84 -11.85
CA CYS A 565 10.99 -35.86 -10.40
C CYS A 565 10.42 -37.19 -9.91
N TRP A 566 11.15 -37.86 -9.02
CA TRP A 566 10.76 -39.17 -8.49
C TRP A 566 10.31 -39.16 -7.03
N GLY A 567 10.55 -38.07 -6.31
CA GLY A 567 10.09 -37.90 -4.95
C GLY A 567 10.32 -36.49 -4.42
N ALA A 568 9.69 -36.20 -3.30
CA ALA A 568 9.72 -34.92 -2.60
C ALA A 568 9.92 -35.14 -1.09
N ALA A 569 10.72 -34.27 -0.48
CA ALA A 569 10.86 -34.14 0.96
C ALA A 569 9.96 -33.02 1.48
N TYR A 570 9.40 -33.23 2.68
CA TYR A 570 8.43 -32.37 3.33
C TYR A 570 8.87 -32.07 4.77
N ASP A 571 8.58 -30.86 5.26
CA ASP A 571 8.75 -30.52 6.67
C ASP A 571 7.54 -30.93 7.54
N GLU A 572 7.64 -30.71 8.85
CA GLU A 572 6.61 -31.04 9.84
C GLU A 572 5.33 -30.16 9.72
N ASP A 573 5.36 -29.11 8.90
CA ASP A 573 4.19 -28.29 8.49
C ASP A 573 3.62 -28.74 7.12
N ASN A 574 4.17 -29.80 6.51
CA ASN A 574 3.83 -30.37 5.19
C ASN A 574 4.14 -29.47 3.98
N ASN A 575 5.06 -28.51 4.11
CA ASN A 575 5.56 -27.77 2.94
C ASN A 575 6.54 -28.64 2.15
N ILE A 576 6.59 -28.48 0.82
CA ILE A 576 7.60 -29.18 0.01
C ILE A 576 8.92 -28.42 0.12
N ILE A 577 9.94 -29.06 0.67
CA ILE A 577 11.25 -28.46 0.97
C ILE A 577 12.37 -28.91 0.02
N CYS A 578 12.24 -30.08 -0.62
CA CYS A 578 13.21 -30.57 -1.59
C CYS A 578 12.58 -31.56 -2.60
N LEU A 579 13.13 -31.64 -3.80
CA LEU A 579 12.75 -32.57 -4.86
C LEU A 579 13.96 -33.44 -5.27
N TYR A 580 13.71 -34.72 -5.56
CA TYR A 580 14.72 -35.66 -6.05
C TYR A 580 14.60 -35.83 -7.55
N ILE A 581 15.58 -35.30 -8.27
CA ILE A 581 15.52 -35.01 -9.71
C ILE A 581 16.50 -35.88 -10.50
N ALA A 582 16.01 -36.54 -11.56
CA ALA A 582 16.82 -37.11 -12.62
C ALA A 582 17.16 -36.00 -13.64
N GLU A 583 18.38 -35.46 -13.55
CA GLU A 583 18.83 -34.31 -14.32
C GLU A 583 19.71 -34.73 -15.51
N SER A 584 19.07 -34.88 -16.68
CA SER A 584 19.72 -35.32 -17.93
C SER A 584 20.88 -34.44 -18.44
N ASN A 585 21.07 -33.23 -17.89
CA ASN A 585 22.22 -32.37 -18.20
C ASN A 585 23.43 -32.54 -17.26
N LEU A 586 23.30 -33.24 -16.13
CA LEU A 586 24.40 -33.48 -15.17
C LEU A 586 25.06 -34.84 -15.42
N PRO A 587 26.36 -35.00 -15.09
CA PRO A 587 27.11 -36.17 -15.50
C PRO A 587 26.85 -37.40 -14.63
N GLU A 588 26.58 -37.30 -13.32
CA GLU A 588 26.47 -38.51 -12.49
C GLU A 588 25.13 -39.24 -12.67
N ALA A 589 25.15 -40.58 -12.68
CA ALA A 589 23.97 -41.43 -12.60
C ALA A 589 23.35 -41.43 -11.19
N VAL A 590 22.84 -40.27 -10.74
CA VAL A 590 22.19 -40.07 -9.43
C VAL A 590 20.88 -39.31 -9.56
N LEU A 591 19.97 -39.47 -8.60
CA LEU A 591 18.98 -38.45 -8.32
C LEU A 591 19.62 -37.34 -7.49
N TYR A 592 19.51 -36.10 -7.97
CA TYR A 592 20.04 -34.92 -7.31
C TYR A 592 18.98 -34.24 -6.44
N PRO A 593 19.35 -33.76 -5.23
CA PRO A 593 18.45 -32.94 -4.41
C PRO A 593 18.41 -31.51 -4.96
N PHE A 594 17.21 -30.99 -5.19
CA PHE A 594 16.94 -29.58 -5.48
C PHE A 594 16.07 -29.00 -4.38
N GLY A 595 16.59 -28.03 -3.62
CA GLY A 595 15.87 -27.39 -2.53
C GLY A 595 14.79 -26.45 -3.06
N VAL A 596 13.64 -26.44 -2.42
CA VAL A 596 12.55 -25.50 -2.72
C VAL A 596 12.75 -24.21 -1.93
N ARG A 597 12.53 -23.08 -2.60
CA ARG A 597 12.60 -21.74 -2.00
C ARG A 597 11.62 -20.79 -2.68
N TYR A 598 11.07 -19.87 -1.89
CA TYR A 598 10.16 -18.84 -2.37
C TYR A 598 10.84 -17.45 -2.34
N LYS A 599 10.32 -16.47 -3.09
CA LYS A 599 10.83 -15.08 -3.07
C LYS A 599 10.08 -14.21 -2.06
N GLY A 600 8.78 -14.47 -1.84
CA GLY A 600 7.98 -13.82 -0.80
C GLY A 600 8.03 -14.55 0.54
N ASN A 601 7.18 -14.13 1.48
CA ASN A 601 6.87 -14.90 2.69
C ASN A 601 6.14 -16.20 2.29
N ILE A 602 6.34 -17.30 3.03
CA ILE A 602 5.75 -18.60 2.71
C ILE A 602 4.26 -18.73 3.06
N TYR A 603 3.71 -17.76 3.82
CA TYR A 603 2.30 -17.66 4.22
C TYR A 603 1.55 -16.49 3.55
N GLU A 604 2.21 -15.77 2.62
CA GLU A 604 1.59 -14.70 1.86
C GLU A 604 1.34 -15.17 0.42
N GLU A 605 0.07 -15.30 0.05
CA GLU A 605 -0.37 -15.63 -1.32
C GLU A 605 -0.36 -14.37 -2.20
N ALA A 606 0.83 -13.76 -2.33
CA ALA A 606 1.06 -12.72 -3.34
C ALA A 606 0.92 -13.32 -4.75
N GLU A 607 0.40 -12.51 -5.69
CA GLU A 607 -0.02 -12.94 -7.04
C GLU A 607 0.98 -13.83 -7.80
N LYS A 608 2.29 -13.71 -7.53
CA LYS A 608 3.36 -14.50 -8.19
C LYS A 608 4.43 -15.00 -7.22
N ASN A 609 4.02 -15.66 -6.13
CA ASN A 609 4.95 -16.30 -5.19
C ASN A 609 5.46 -17.67 -5.72
N ARG A 610 6.17 -17.64 -6.85
CA ARG A 610 6.63 -18.82 -7.62
C ARG A 610 7.67 -19.67 -6.87
N THR A 611 7.62 -20.98 -7.10
CA THR A 611 8.55 -21.98 -6.56
C THR A 611 9.91 -21.94 -7.25
N TYR A 612 10.90 -21.28 -6.64
CA TYR A 612 12.28 -21.23 -7.12
C TYR A 612 13.13 -22.39 -6.58
N MET A 613 14.20 -22.74 -7.31
CA MET A 613 15.11 -23.83 -6.94
C MET A 613 16.41 -23.35 -6.25
N PHE A 614 16.91 -24.16 -5.33
CA PHE A 614 18.29 -24.18 -4.84
C PHE A 614 18.96 -25.44 -5.36
N ASN A 615 20.06 -25.29 -6.09
CA ASN A 615 20.77 -26.41 -6.69
C ASN A 615 21.91 -26.82 -5.74
N TYR A 616 21.73 -27.90 -4.98
CA TYR A 616 22.74 -28.37 -4.02
C TYR A 616 24.01 -28.90 -4.71
N ALA A 617 23.90 -29.48 -5.91
CA ALA A 617 25.05 -29.92 -6.71
C ALA A 617 25.95 -28.76 -7.17
N LEU A 618 25.42 -27.53 -7.17
CA LEU A 618 26.13 -26.26 -7.38
C LEU A 618 26.23 -25.39 -6.12
N SER A 619 25.71 -25.86 -4.98
CA SER A 619 25.60 -25.16 -3.68
C SER A 619 25.06 -23.73 -3.73
N LYS A 620 24.09 -23.44 -4.62
CA LYS A 620 23.59 -22.06 -4.81
C LYS A 620 22.12 -21.96 -5.21
N PRO A 621 21.44 -20.85 -4.90
CA PRO A 621 20.15 -20.53 -5.53
C PRO A 621 20.34 -20.26 -7.02
N GLU A 622 19.48 -20.83 -7.87
CA GLU A 622 19.41 -20.47 -9.30
C GLU A 622 18.19 -19.58 -9.55
N ASN A 623 18.23 -18.67 -10.53
CA ASN A 623 17.06 -17.87 -10.94
C ASN A 623 16.12 -18.69 -11.85
N ILE A 624 15.81 -19.91 -11.40
CA ILE A 624 15.03 -20.93 -12.09
C ILE A 624 13.87 -21.30 -11.17
N TYR A 625 12.67 -21.38 -11.73
CA TYR A 625 11.43 -21.69 -11.05
C TYR A 625 10.67 -22.80 -11.78
N ILE A 626 9.85 -23.52 -11.03
CA ILE A 626 8.89 -24.48 -11.57
C ILE A 626 7.74 -23.70 -12.19
N ASP A 627 7.46 -24.02 -13.45
CA ASP A 627 6.50 -23.32 -14.29
C ASP A 627 5.22 -24.15 -14.52
N GLY A 628 5.38 -25.47 -14.51
CA GLY A 628 4.30 -26.45 -14.55
C GLY A 628 4.83 -27.88 -14.45
N LEU A 629 3.91 -28.82 -14.27
CA LEU A 629 4.16 -30.27 -14.27
C LEU A 629 3.48 -30.90 -15.48
N THR A 630 4.17 -31.85 -16.10
CA THR A 630 3.58 -32.83 -17.02
C THR A 630 3.52 -34.16 -16.28
N THR A 631 2.31 -34.63 -15.98
CA THR A 631 2.05 -35.84 -15.20
C THR A 631 1.63 -36.98 -16.12
N LEU A 632 1.99 -38.22 -15.77
CA LEU A 632 1.59 -39.42 -16.51
C LEU A 632 0.93 -40.42 -15.55
N ASP A 633 -0.35 -40.68 -15.79
CA ASP A 633 -1.18 -41.70 -15.16
C ASP A 633 -0.86 -43.10 -15.74
N LYS A 634 -1.22 -44.16 -15.02
CA LYS A 634 -1.11 -45.54 -15.53
C LYS A 634 -2.11 -45.79 -16.65
N GLY A 635 -3.31 -45.19 -16.59
CA GLY A 635 -4.36 -45.36 -17.59
C GLY A 635 -5.12 -46.67 -17.46
N GLU A 636 -5.24 -47.21 -16.25
CA GLU A 636 -5.83 -48.54 -16.00
C GLU A 636 -7.28 -48.66 -16.46
N ASP A 637 -8.07 -47.59 -16.41
CA ASP A 637 -9.49 -47.62 -16.80
C ASP A 637 -9.69 -47.61 -18.32
N GLN A 638 -8.75 -47.01 -19.06
CA GLN A 638 -8.67 -47.14 -20.52
C GLN A 638 -8.25 -48.57 -20.89
N TRP A 639 -7.25 -49.14 -20.19
CA TRP A 639 -6.81 -50.51 -20.40
C TRP A 639 -7.92 -51.55 -20.15
N LYS A 640 -8.69 -51.41 -19.06
CA LYS A 640 -9.85 -52.28 -18.75
C LYS A 640 -10.89 -52.25 -19.88
N LYS A 641 -11.33 -51.05 -20.29
CA LYS A 641 -12.28 -50.87 -21.40
C LYS A 641 -11.78 -51.43 -22.71
N TRP A 642 -10.49 -51.28 -23.01
CA TRP A 642 -9.89 -51.86 -24.21
C TRP A 642 -9.91 -53.39 -24.16
N LEU A 643 -9.54 -54.02 -23.04
CA LEU A 643 -9.61 -55.47 -22.88
C LEU A 643 -11.05 -56.00 -22.97
N GLU A 644 -12.02 -55.31 -22.36
CA GLU A 644 -13.45 -55.63 -22.46
C GLU A 644 -13.96 -55.62 -23.91
N ALA A 645 -13.46 -54.70 -24.74
CA ALA A 645 -13.80 -54.61 -26.17
C ALA A 645 -13.06 -55.63 -27.07
N HIS A 646 -12.06 -56.35 -26.54
CA HIS A 646 -11.17 -57.24 -27.31
C HIS A 646 -10.98 -58.62 -26.63
N GLN A 647 -11.99 -59.14 -25.92
CA GLN A 647 -11.93 -60.44 -25.21
C GLN A 647 -11.77 -61.65 -26.15
#